data_AF-A0A5A7NDP0-F1
#
_entry.id   AF-A0A5A7NDP0-F1
#
_cell.length_a   1.000
_cell.length_b   1.000
_cell.length_c   1.000
_cell.angle_alpha   90.00
_cell.angle_beta   90.00
_cell.angle_gamma   90.00
#
_symmetry.space_group_name_H-M   'P 1'
#
loop_
_entity.id
_entity.type
_entity.pdbx_description
1 polymer ?
#
loop_
_entity_poly.entity_id
_entity_poly.type
_entity_poly.pdbx_seq_one_letter_code
_entity_poly.pdbx_strand_id
1 'polypeptide(L)'
;MNEAETRAELIDPALAAAGWGVVEGSRVSREFHITAGRLEGAGRRGKAEIADYILVYKGQRLGVIEAKKRDAHVTEGLGQAKAYATKLQVRFCYSTNGRGVYRACMETGAEGDASGFPTPDELWAATFAEENEWRERFAAVPTEDKGGSWASRYYQDIAIERVLEAIAKGDKRILLTLATGTGKTFIAFQLAWKLYHSRWNLTGEPKRRPRILFLADRNILADQAYNAFSPFADDARVRIVPSEVRRTGRVPKNGSVFFTIFQTFMSGTNTDGVPTPSFVDYPPDFFDFIVIDECHRGGAKDESNWRGILEYFEPAVQLGLTATPKRKDNVDTYAYFGEPVYIYSLREGINDGFLTPFKVQQIATTLDDYVYTRDDDVLDGEVEEGRRYTEADFNRIIEIAEREKYRVQTFMDMIEQNQKTLVFCATQDHAAAVRDLINQMKSSKDPNYCVRVTANDGAAGETWLRAFQDNEKTIPTILTTSQKLSTGVDARNVRNIVLMRPVNSIIEFKQIVGRGTRLYDGKDYFTIYDFVKAYAHFSDPEWDGEPLEPTEPIGPGAPGAPGQPKGGDDGGGEPEPRPQRIKIKLADGKERTLQHISSTMFYSPDGRPLSAAEFIERLFGELPALFKDEAELRQLWGDPSARKALLDGLSERGYGREELLEIRKMISADKSDIFDVLAYIAFALPTITRFERVESRKTSVLSSYDEKLQAFLDFVLAQYVERGVDELDSEKLPALLELKYRAVADAAKELGGAPRIREAFVGFQKYLFEGESSVF
;
A
#
# COMPACT_ATOMS: atom_id res chain seq x y z
N MET A 1 -38.62 8.64 14.39
CA MET A 1 -38.07 8.62 13.03
C MET A 1 -36.69 8.02 13.14
N ASN A 2 -36.44 6.94 12.40
CA ASN A 2 -35.08 6.39 12.28
C ASN A 2 -34.19 7.39 11.50
N GLU A 3 -32.90 7.10 11.40
CA GLU A 3 -31.95 8.03 10.75
C GLU A 3 -32.26 8.23 9.26
N ALA A 4 -32.64 7.18 8.53
CA ALA A 4 -33.00 7.28 7.12
C ALA A 4 -34.24 8.16 6.89
N GLU A 5 -35.28 7.99 7.71
CA GLU A 5 -36.48 8.85 7.72
C GLU A 5 -36.12 10.30 8.08
N THR A 6 -35.25 10.49 9.07
CA THR A 6 -34.79 11.83 9.50
C THR A 6 -34.04 12.54 8.37
N ARG A 7 -33.18 11.80 7.65
CA ARG A 7 -32.47 12.26 6.46
C ARG A 7 -33.45 12.69 5.37
N ALA A 8 -34.38 11.82 4.98
CA ALA A 8 -35.31 12.05 3.88
C ALA A 8 -36.37 13.14 4.17
N GLU A 9 -36.94 13.17 5.37
CA GLU A 9 -38.09 14.03 5.69
C GLU A 9 -37.70 15.39 6.27
N LEU A 10 -36.53 15.52 6.88
CA LEU A 10 -36.12 16.74 7.60
C LEU A 10 -34.82 17.35 7.04
N ILE A 11 -33.78 16.54 6.84
CA ILE A 11 -32.45 17.07 6.46
C ILE A 11 -32.39 17.40 4.97
N ASP A 12 -32.80 16.49 4.09
CA ASP A 12 -32.78 16.71 2.63
C ASP A 12 -33.61 17.96 2.24
N PRO A 13 -34.84 18.17 2.77
CA PRO A 13 -35.61 19.38 2.48
C PRO A 13 -34.94 20.64 3.05
N ALA A 14 -34.31 20.57 4.22
CA ALA A 14 -33.60 21.71 4.80
C ALA A 14 -32.36 22.11 3.99
N LEU A 15 -31.61 21.13 3.46
CA LEU A 15 -30.50 21.36 2.55
C LEU A 15 -30.95 21.98 1.23
N ALA A 16 -32.02 21.46 0.64
CA ALA A 16 -32.61 22.01 -0.58
C ALA A 16 -33.14 23.44 -0.37
N ALA A 17 -33.78 23.71 0.78
CA ALA A 17 -34.24 25.04 1.14
C ALA A 17 -33.09 26.04 1.34
N ALA A 18 -31.93 25.57 1.81
CA ALA A 18 -30.70 26.35 1.86
C ALA A 18 -29.98 26.47 0.49
N GLY A 19 -30.55 25.89 -0.57
CA GLY A 19 -30.05 25.99 -1.95
C GLY A 19 -29.12 24.86 -2.39
N TRP A 20 -28.78 23.92 -1.52
CA TRP A 20 -27.90 22.81 -1.88
C TRP A 20 -28.58 21.80 -2.81
N GLY A 21 -27.96 21.55 -3.98
CA GLY A 21 -28.53 20.69 -5.03
C GLY A 21 -29.60 21.39 -5.89
N VAL A 22 -29.86 22.69 -5.64
CA VAL A 22 -30.80 23.53 -6.40
C VAL A 22 -30.07 24.67 -7.09
N VAL A 23 -29.16 25.34 -6.38
CA VAL A 23 -28.30 26.40 -6.93
C VAL A 23 -27.30 25.80 -7.91
N GLU A 24 -27.08 26.47 -9.05
CA GLU A 24 -26.12 26.04 -10.06
C GLU A 24 -24.71 25.83 -9.47
N GLY A 25 -24.07 24.71 -9.82
CA GLY A 25 -22.75 24.35 -9.28
C GLY A 25 -22.77 23.82 -7.84
N SER A 26 -23.93 23.79 -7.16
CA SER A 26 -24.09 23.14 -5.85
C SER A 26 -24.54 21.68 -6.01
N ARG A 27 -23.98 20.81 -5.18
CA ARG A 27 -24.31 19.38 -5.13
C ARG A 27 -24.24 18.89 -3.69
N VAL A 28 -25.17 18.02 -3.35
CA VAL A 28 -25.13 17.22 -2.12
C VAL A 28 -24.71 15.81 -2.49
N SER A 29 -23.56 15.37 -2.02
CA SER A 29 -23.13 13.97 -2.15
C SER A 29 -23.57 13.21 -0.92
N ARG A 30 -24.62 12.38 -1.07
CA ARG A 30 -25.13 11.52 -0.01
C ARG A 30 -24.31 10.24 0.08
N GLU A 31 -24.18 9.71 1.30
CA GLU A 31 -23.50 8.44 1.59
C GLU A 31 -22.12 8.39 0.89
N PHE A 32 -21.35 9.45 1.10
CA PHE A 32 -20.08 9.64 0.43
C PHE A 32 -19.03 8.70 1.05
N HIS A 33 -18.62 7.70 0.27
CA HIS A 33 -17.55 6.79 0.64
C HIS A 33 -16.20 7.52 0.67
N ILE A 34 -15.67 7.78 1.86
CA ILE A 34 -14.37 8.39 2.06
C ILE A 34 -13.28 7.33 1.86
N THR A 35 -13.44 6.17 2.48
CA THR A 35 -12.49 5.05 2.40
C THR A 35 -13.15 3.75 1.95
N ALA A 36 -12.33 2.79 1.54
CA ALA A 36 -12.77 1.44 1.18
C ALA A 36 -12.67 0.44 2.35
N GLY A 37 -12.07 0.85 3.47
CA GLY A 37 -11.74 -0.04 4.59
C GLY A 37 -10.50 -0.88 4.33
N ARG A 38 -9.63 -0.97 5.35
CA ARG A 38 -8.37 -1.74 5.32
C ARG A 38 -8.61 -3.18 4.89
N LEU A 39 -7.71 -3.77 4.09
CA LEU A 39 -7.74 -5.20 3.80
C LEU A 39 -7.29 -6.00 5.03
N GLU A 40 -8.12 -6.96 5.46
CA GLU A 40 -7.93 -7.74 6.70
C GLU A 40 -7.68 -9.24 6.45
N GLY A 41 -7.63 -9.67 5.18
CA GLY A 41 -7.43 -11.07 4.82
C GLY A 41 -8.72 -11.82 4.48
N ALA A 42 -8.58 -12.97 3.82
CA ALA A 42 -9.67 -13.82 3.35
C ALA A 42 -10.79 -13.09 2.57
N GLY A 43 -10.44 -12.06 1.79
CA GLY A 43 -11.37 -11.20 1.06
C GLY A 43 -12.21 -10.25 1.92
N ARG A 44 -11.89 -10.10 3.22
CA ARG A 44 -12.58 -9.18 4.12
C ARG A 44 -11.91 -7.81 4.15
N ARG A 45 -12.73 -6.79 4.43
CA ARG A 45 -12.30 -5.42 4.65
C ARG A 45 -12.85 -4.91 5.97
N GLY A 46 -12.06 -4.09 6.64
CA GLY A 46 -12.49 -3.34 7.79
C GLY A 46 -13.58 -2.32 7.44
N LYS A 47 -14.09 -1.65 8.46
CA LYS A 47 -15.19 -0.69 8.31
C LYS A 47 -14.79 0.45 7.38
N ALA A 48 -15.55 0.63 6.30
CA ALA A 48 -15.42 1.79 5.43
C ALA A 48 -15.93 3.05 6.15
N GLU A 49 -15.24 4.17 5.97
CA GLU A 49 -15.70 5.47 6.44
C GLU A 49 -16.61 6.08 5.38
N ILE A 50 -17.86 6.34 5.77
CA ILE A 50 -18.90 6.89 4.90
C ILE A 50 -19.48 8.10 5.63
N ALA A 51 -19.41 9.26 5.00
CA ALA A 51 -20.07 10.47 5.49
C ALA A 51 -21.50 10.53 4.96
N ASP A 52 -22.45 10.95 5.80
CA ASP A 52 -23.85 11.04 5.39
C ASP A 52 -24.05 12.06 4.26
N TYR A 53 -23.42 13.23 4.39
CA TYR A 53 -23.46 14.26 3.35
C TYR A 53 -22.13 15.00 3.22
N ILE A 54 -21.73 15.22 1.97
CA ILE A 54 -20.71 16.21 1.61
C ILE A 54 -21.36 17.33 0.81
N LEU A 55 -21.15 18.55 1.28
CA LEU A 55 -21.56 19.78 0.63
C LEU A 55 -20.49 20.18 -0.40
N VAL A 56 -20.85 20.10 -1.68
CA VAL A 56 -19.95 20.42 -2.80
C VAL A 56 -20.48 21.65 -3.53
N TYR A 57 -19.66 22.67 -3.69
CA TYR A 57 -20.02 23.87 -4.45
C TYR A 57 -18.87 24.31 -5.34
N LYS A 58 -19.20 24.64 -6.60
CA LYS A 58 -18.21 24.93 -7.66
C LYS A 58 -17.12 23.84 -7.75
N GLY A 59 -17.54 22.58 -7.59
CA GLY A 59 -16.62 21.43 -7.63
C GLY A 59 -15.68 21.27 -6.43
N GLN A 60 -15.81 22.08 -5.38
CA GLN A 60 -15.01 21.96 -4.15
C GLN A 60 -15.84 21.49 -2.97
N ARG A 61 -15.24 20.70 -2.09
CA ARG A 61 -15.87 20.23 -0.84
C ARG A 61 -15.78 21.33 0.21
N LEU A 62 -16.93 21.83 0.68
CA LEU A 62 -16.98 22.93 1.64
C LEU A 62 -17.41 22.50 3.04
N GLY A 63 -18.09 21.35 3.16
CA GLY A 63 -18.43 20.83 4.47
C GLY A 63 -18.91 19.39 4.47
N VAL A 64 -18.86 18.79 5.66
CA VAL A 64 -19.34 17.43 5.94
C VAL A 64 -20.44 17.47 6.99
N ILE A 65 -21.49 16.68 6.82
CA ILE A 65 -22.61 16.58 7.76
C ILE A 65 -22.72 15.14 8.22
N GLU A 66 -22.81 14.95 9.53
CA GLU A 66 -23.18 13.69 10.16
C GLU A 66 -24.62 13.78 10.69
N ALA A 67 -25.49 12.92 10.18
CA ALA A 67 -26.87 12.81 10.58
C ALA A 67 -27.02 11.81 11.73
N LYS A 68 -28.06 12.01 12.53
CA LYS A 68 -28.52 11.06 13.56
C LYS A 68 -30.04 10.97 13.52
N LYS A 69 -30.57 9.89 14.09
CA LYS A 69 -32.02 9.72 14.31
C LYS A 69 -32.62 10.93 15.04
N ARG A 70 -33.86 11.31 14.72
CA ARG A 70 -34.50 12.53 15.23
C ARG A 70 -34.44 12.74 16.75
N ASP A 71 -34.57 11.66 17.51
CA ASP A 71 -34.66 11.73 18.97
C ASP A 71 -33.28 11.62 19.66
N ALA A 72 -32.19 11.54 18.88
CA ALA A 72 -30.80 11.64 19.35
C ALA A 72 -30.43 13.08 19.74
N HIS A 73 -29.35 13.24 20.51
CA HIS A 73 -28.81 14.57 20.79
C HIS A 73 -28.16 15.16 19.53
N VAL A 74 -28.31 16.47 19.29
CA VAL A 74 -27.84 17.12 18.04
C VAL A 74 -26.32 17.00 17.83
N THR A 75 -25.55 16.89 18.92
CA THR A 75 -24.08 16.74 18.89
C THR A 75 -23.59 15.31 18.93
N GLU A 76 -24.48 14.30 18.95
CA GLU A 76 -24.10 12.89 19.06
C GLU A 76 -23.18 12.44 17.90
N GLY A 77 -23.34 13.03 16.71
CA GLY A 77 -22.47 12.79 15.56
C GLY A 77 -21.26 13.73 15.43
N LEU A 78 -21.05 14.68 16.35
CA LEU A 78 -20.06 15.75 16.17
C LEU A 78 -18.61 15.22 16.13
N GLY A 79 -18.28 14.23 16.97
CA GLY A 79 -16.94 13.63 16.97
C GLY A 79 -16.61 12.98 15.62
N GLN A 80 -17.59 12.28 15.03
CA GLN A 80 -17.47 11.66 13.71
C GLN A 80 -17.39 12.69 12.60
N ALA A 81 -18.23 13.73 12.64
CA ALA A 81 -18.19 14.85 11.70
C ALA A 81 -16.82 15.54 11.69
N LYS A 82 -16.22 15.76 12.87
CA LYS A 82 -14.87 16.34 13.01
C LYS A 82 -13.80 15.41 12.43
N ALA A 83 -13.85 14.10 12.71
CA ALA A 83 -12.92 13.13 12.15
C ALA A 83 -12.95 13.11 10.61
N TYR A 84 -14.15 13.08 10.03
CA TYR A 84 -14.31 13.17 8.58
C TYR A 84 -13.84 14.51 8.02
N ALA A 85 -14.07 15.61 8.74
CA ALA A 85 -13.63 16.93 8.30
C ALA A 85 -12.10 17.05 8.28
N THR A 86 -11.42 16.53 9.30
CA THR A 86 -9.96 16.44 9.35
C THR A 86 -9.44 15.62 8.16
N LYS A 87 -10.04 14.45 7.89
CA LYS A 87 -9.59 13.57 6.81
C LYS A 87 -9.81 14.17 5.42
N LEU A 88 -10.97 14.78 5.20
CA LEU A 88 -11.30 15.46 3.96
C LEU A 88 -10.66 16.85 3.83
N GLN A 89 -9.97 17.32 4.88
CA GLN A 89 -9.43 18.68 5.01
C GLN A 89 -10.44 19.78 4.70
N VAL A 90 -11.70 19.58 5.09
CA VAL A 90 -12.77 20.58 4.94
C VAL A 90 -12.86 21.44 6.19
N ARG A 91 -13.08 22.74 6.01
CA ARG A 91 -13.08 23.71 7.10
C ARG A 91 -14.28 23.56 8.03
N PHE A 92 -15.46 23.23 7.50
CA PHE A 92 -16.70 23.20 8.27
C PHE A 92 -17.26 21.79 8.37
N CYS A 93 -17.72 21.44 9.58
CA CYS A 93 -18.46 20.21 9.82
C CYS A 93 -19.74 20.47 10.61
N TYR A 94 -20.71 19.59 10.43
CA TYR A 94 -22.04 19.73 10.99
C TYR A 94 -22.50 18.42 11.60
N SER A 95 -23.23 18.49 12.71
CA SER A 95 -24.01 17.37 13.22
C SER A 95 -25.48 17.78 13.34
N THR A 96 -26.39 16.89 12.99
CA THR A 96 -27.83 17.19 12.98
C THR A 96 -28.67 15.95 13.26
N ASN A 97 -29.81 16.17 13.91
CA ASN A 97 -30.89 15.19 14.08
C ASN A 97 -32.16 15.61 13.30
N GLY A 98 -32.02 16.52 12.31
CA GLY A 98 -33.13 17.08 11.54
C GLY A 98 -33.97 18.14 12.27
N ARG A 99 -33.84 18.32 13.59
CA ARG A 99 -34.50 19.40 14.35
C ARG A 99 -33.59 20.59 14.64
N GLY A 100 -32.31 20.33 14.84
CA GLY A 100 -31.27 21.34 15.04
C GLY A 100 -30.04 21.03 14.19
N VAL A 101 -29.21 22.05 13.98
CA VAL A 101 -27.92 21.93 13.30
C VAL A 101 -26.85 22.48 14.22
N TYR A 102 -25.82 21.69 14.49
CA TYR A 102 -24.65 22.11 15.25
C TYR A 102 -23.47 22.22 14.29
N ARG A 103 -22.75 23.35 14.29
CA ARG A 103 -21.63 23.62 13.38
C ARG A 103 -20.32 23.71 14.16
N ALA A 104 -19.24 23.16 13.61
CA ALA A 104 -17.88 23.41 14.06
C ALA A 104 -16.96 23.83 12.90
N CYS A 105 -16.04 24.76 13.18
CA CYS A 105 -14.99 25.23 12.28
C CYS A 105 -13.65 24.61 12.67
N MET A 106 -13.06 23.80 11.79
CA MET A 106 -11.83 23.06 12.05
C MET A 106 -10.58 23.96 12.11
N GLU A 107 -10.63 25.14 11.51
CA GLU A 107 -9.50 26.10 11.52
C GLU A 107 -9.47 26.98 12.77
N THR A 108 -10.64 27.49 13.20
CA THR A 108 -10.71 28.44 14.33
C THR A 108 -11.08 27.76 15.66
N GLY A 109 -11.53 26.51 15.63
CA GLY A 109 -12.06 25.79 16.78
C GLY A 109 -13.44 26.28 17.25
N ALA A 110 -14.03 27.27 16.59
CA ALA A 110 -15.34 27.80 16.97
C ALA A 110 -16.45 26.79 16.67
N GLU A 111 -17.32 26.55 17.64
CA GLU A 111 -18.46 25.64 17.51
C GLU A 111 -19.71 26.18 18.22
N GLY A 112 -20.89 25.78 17.75
CA GLY A 112 -22.16 26.19 18.35
C GLY A 112 -23.37 25.82 17.52
N ASP A 113 -24.55 26.08 18.10
CA ASP A 113 -25.82 25.92 17.40
C ASP A 113 -25.90 26.87 16.20
N ALA A 114 -26.37 26.33 15.08
CA ALA A 114 -26.65 27.08 13.86
C ALA A 114 -28.17 27.18 13.67
N SER A 115 -28.65 28.33 13.19
CA SER A 115 -30.06 28.54 12.87
C SER A 115 -30.55 27.68 11.69
N GLY A 116 -29.63 27.11 10.92
CA GLY A 116 -29.87 26.25 9.76
C GLY A 116 -28.57 25.97 9.01
N PHE A 117 -28.68 25.31 7.85
CA PHE A 117 -27.53 25.15 6.96
C PHE A 117 -27.22 26.48 6.25
N PRO A 118 -25.94 26.86 6.12
CA PRO A 118 -25.57 28.02 5.32
C PRO A 118 -25.87 27.75 3.84
N THR A 119 -26.14 28.81 3.08
CA THR A 119 -26.24 28.72 1.62
C THR A 119 -24.89 28.37 0.99
N PRO A 120 -24.86 27.84 -0.25
CA PRO A 120 -23.60 27.58 -0.95
C PRO A 120 -22.68 28.80 -1.05
N ASP A 121 -23.23 29.98 -1.35
CA ASP A 121 -22.48 31.24 -1.45
C ASP A 121 -21.94 31.72 -0.09
N GLU A 122 -22.73 31.63 0.98
CA GLU A 122 -22.27 31.97 2.33
C GLU A 122 -21.13 31.06 2.78
N LEU A 123 -21.25 29.75 2.52
CA LEU A 123 -20.21 28.79 2.88
C LEU A 123 -18.94 28.97 2.03
N TRP A 124 -19.10 29.32 0.75
CA TRP A 124 -18.00 29.67 -0.14
C TRP A 124 -17.25 30.90 0.35
N ALA A 125 -17.96 32.00 0.62
CA ALA A 125 -17.37 33.24 1.13
C ALA A 125 -16.71 33.06 2.50
N ALA A 126 -17.31 32.24 3.38
CA ALA A 126 -16.72 31.91 4.67
C ALA A 126 -15.41 31.11 4.52
N THR A 127 -15.33 30.21 3.54
CA THR A 127 -14.15 29.38 3.26
C THR A 127 -13.06 30.19 2.55
N PHE A 128 -13.44 31.01 1.57
CA PHE A 128 -12.56 31.80 0.72
C PHE A 128 -12.80 33.29 0.92
N ALA A 129 -12.28 33.84 2.03
CA ALA A 129 -12.46 35.24 2.38
C ALA A 129 -11.83 36.21 1.34
N GLU A 130 -10.74 35.79 0.70
CA GLU A 130 -10.10 36.55 -0.37
C GLU A 130 -10.57 36.04 -1.74
N GLU A 131 -11.19 36.92 -2.52
CA GLU A 131 -11.57 36.63 -3.89
C GLU A 131 -10.34 36.35 -4.76
N ASN A 132 -10.42 35.32 -5.59
CA ASN A 132 -9.36 34.96 -6.52
C ASN A 132 -9.97 34.47 -7.83
N GLU A 133 -9.77 35.23 -8.91
CA GLU A 133 -10.35 34.94 -10.23
C GLU A 133 -9.90 33.57 -10.77
N TRP A 134 -8.66 33.16 -10.51
CA TRP A 134 -8.15 31.86 -10.96
C TRP A 134 -8.82 30.71 -10.22
N ARG A 135 -9.03 30.84 -8.91
CA ARG A 135 -9.79 29.85 -8.13
C ARG A 135 -11.16 29.61 -8.75
N GLU A 136 -11.88 30.68 -9.07
CA GLU A 136 -13.20 30.58 -9.71
C GLU A 136 -13.14 29.92 -11.10
N ARG A 137 -12.14 30.29 -11.91
CA ARG A 137 -11.94 29.69 -13.25
C ARG A 137 -11.59 28.21 -13.18
N PHE A 138 -10.77 27.79 -12.23
CA PHE A 138 -10.43 26.38 -12.02
C PHE A 138 -11.66 25.58 -11.56
N ALA A 139 -12.46 26.17 -10.68
CA ALA A 139 -13.69 25.60 -10.15
C ALA A 139 -14.75 25.38 -11.24
N ALA A 140 -14.81 26.28 -12.23
CA ALA A 140 -15.74 26.19 -13.37
C ALA A 140 -15.40 25.07 -14.39
N VAL A 141 -14.15 24.57 -14.40
CA VAL A 141 -13.77 23.46 -15.28
C VAL A 141 -14.19 22.14 -14.63
N PRO A 142 -15.02 21.29 -15.26
CA PRO A 142 -15.38 20.00 -14.68
C PRO A 142 -14.19 19.03 -14.64
N THR A 143 -14.19 18.13 -13.66
CA THR A 143 -13.24 17.01 -13.58
C THR A 143 -13.52 16.03 -14.73
N GLU A 144 -12.48 15.59 -15.44
CA GLU A 144 -12.61 14.60 -16.52
C GLU A 144 -12.46 13.19 -15.95
N ASP A 145 -13.56 12.44 -15.89
CA ASP A 145 -13.63 11.14 -15.24
C ASP A 145 -13.72 9.96 -16.24
N LYS A 146 -13.54 10.20 -17.54
CA LYS A 146 -13.66 9.20 -18.61
C LYS A 146 -14.97 8.43 -18.54
N GLY A 147 -16.08 9.14 -18.37
CA GLY A 147 -17.41 8.55 -18.25
C GLY A 147 -17.59 7.74 -16.97
N GLY A 148 -16.98 8.20 -15.87
CA GLY A 148 -17.04 7.58 -14.54
C GLY A 148 -16.03 6.45 -14.28
N SER A 149 -15.26 6.02 -15.29
CA SER A 149 -14.22 4.98 -15.12
C SER A 149 -12.98 5.47 -14.36
N TRP A 150 -12.87 6.78 -14.17
CA TRP A 150 -11.72 7.46 -13.57
C TRP A 150 -12.16 8.43 -12.45
N ALA A 151 -13.04 7.94 -11.57
CA ALA A 151 -13.44 8.68 -10.38
C ALA A 151 -12.25 8.96 -9.46
N SER A 152 -12.16 10.18 -8.94
CA SER A 152 -11.15 10.58 -7.98
C SER A 152 -11.41 10.00 -6.59
N ARG A 153 -10.33 9.70 -5.88
CA ARG A 153 -10.35 9.41 -4.43
C ARG A 153 -10.20 10.72 -3.66
N TYR A 154 -10.71 10.75 -2.43
CA TYR A 154 -10.76 11.98 -1.64
C TYR A 154 -9.40 12.71 -1.55
N TYR A 155 -8.31 11.97 -1.30
CA TYR A 155 -6.98 12.52 -1.16
C TYR A 155 -6.40 13.07 -2.48
N GLN A 156 -6.88 12.57 -3.63
CA GLN A 156 -6.47 13.06 -4.94
C GLN A 156 -7.10 14.42 -5.20
N ASP A 157 -8.37 14.60 -4.84
CA ASP A 157 -9.03 15.90 -4.96
C ASP A 157 -8.37 16.94 -4.04
N ILE A 158 -8.04 16.57 -2.80
CA ILE A 158 -7.30 17.47 -1.88
C ILE A 158 -5.96 17.87 -2.52
N ALA A 159 -5.19 16.91 -3.04
CA ALA A 159 -3.92 17.21 -3.70
C ALA A 159 -4.09 18.17 -4.89
N ILE A 160 -5.13 17.97 -5.71
CA ILE A 160 -5.45 18.83 -6.86
C ILE A 160 -5.83 20.24 -6.38
N GLU A 161 -6.74 20.34 -5.41
CA GLU A 161 -7.21 21.60 -4.83
C GLU A 161 -6.05 22.41 -4.23
N ARG A 162 -5.17 21.76 -3.46
CA ARG A 162 -4.00 22.42 -2.82
C ARG A 162 -3.02 22.97 -3.86
N VAL A 163 -2.75 22.23 -4.93
CA VAL A 163 -1.87 22.71 -6.01
C VAL A 163 -2.53 23.85 -6.79
N LEU A 164 -3.81 23.75 -7.13
CA LEU A 164 -4.53 24.83 -7.83
C LEU A 164 -4.59 26.10 -6.98
N GLU A 165 -4.76 25.99 -5.66
CA GLU A 165 -4.73 27.12 -4.74
C GLU A 165 -3.34 27.76 -4.67
N ALA A 166 -2.27 26.96 -4.61
CA ALA A 166 -0.90 27.47 -4.66
C ALA A 166 -0.61 28.20 -5.98
N ILE A 167 -1.04 27.64 -7.12
CA ILE A 167 -0.96 28.30 -8.43
C ILE A 167 -1.74 29.62 -8.44
N ALA A 168 -2.95 29.64 -7.88
CA ALA A 168 -3.80 30.82 -7.80
C ALA A 168 -3.17 31.95 -6.95
N LYS A 169 -2.37 31.59 -5.94
CA LYS A 169 -1.59 32.52 -5.11
C LYS A 169 -0.29 33.01 -5.78
N GLY A 170 0.10 32.40 -6.88
CA GLY A 170 1.33 32.74 -7.61
C GLY A 170 2.56 31.96 -7.15
N ASP A 171 2.40 30.87 -6.40
CA ASP A 171 3.50 30.01 -5.99
C ASP A 171 4.14 29.35 -7.23
N LYS A 172 5.46 29.53 -7.37
CA LYS A 172 6.21 29.01 -8.53
C LYS A 172 6.75 27.61 -8.35
N ARG A 173 6.89 27.14 -7.11
CA ARG A 173 7.45 25.83 -6.79
C ARG A 173 6.54 25.15 -5.78
N ILE A 174 6.06 23.97 -6.15
CA ILE A 174 5.03 23.23 -5.41
C ILE A 174 5.48 21.78 -5.31
N LEU A 175 5.28 21.16 -4.14
CA LEU A 175 5.62 19.75 -3.90
C LEU A 175 4.41 18.95 -3.41
N LEU A 176 4.24 17.75 -3.96
CA LEU A 176 3.32 16.73 -3.45
C LEU A 176 4.08 15.46 -3.07
N THR A 177 3.83 14.95 -1.87
CA THR A 177 4.42 13.69 -1.40
C THR A 177 3.34 12.62 -1.31
N LEU A 178 3.33 11.71 -2.29
CA LEU A 178 2.27 10.72 -2.51
C LEU A 178 2.87 9.32 -2.67
N ALA A 179 2.46 8.38 -1.81
CA ALA A 179 2.95 7.01 -1.87
C ALA A 179 2.76 6.37 -3.26
N THR A 180 3.63 5.42 -3.61
CA THR A 180 3.54 4.72 -4.89
C THR A 180 2.20 3.97 -4.98
N GLY A 181 1.56 4.01 -6.15
CA GLY A 181 0.26 3.35 -6.36
C GLY A 181 -0.97 4.19 -5.98
N THR A 182 -0.78 5.42 -5.49
CA THR A 182 -1.88 6.33 -5.09
C THR A 182 -2.46 7.16 -6.23
N GLY A 183 -1.91 7.05 -7.45
CA GLY A 183 -2.43 7.71 -8.65
C GLY A 183 -1.83 9.09 -8.97
N LYS A 184 -0.50 9.26 -8.81
CA LYS A 184 0.21 10.50 -9.18
C LYS A 184 -0.09 10.98 -10.61
N THR A 185 -0.11 10.07 -11.58
CA THR A 185 -0.45 10.37 -12.98
C THR A 185 -1.88 10.91 -13.14
N PHE A 186 -2.83 10.45 -12.31
CA PHE A 186 -4.19 10.98 -12.30
C PHE A 186 -4.23 12.43 -11.81
N ILE A 187 -3.53 12.72 -10.72
CA ILE A 187 -3.43 14.10 -10.19
C ILE A 187 -2.78 15.04 -11.21
N ALA A 188 -1.66 14.62 -11.80
CA ALA A 188 -0.99 15.39 -12.86
C ALA A 188 -1.92 15.65 -14.07
N PHE A 189 -2.71 14.64 -14.47
CA PHE A 189 -3.71 14.78 -15.52
C PHE A 189 -4.78 15.80 -15.16
N GLN A 190 -5.41 15.69 -13.99
CA GLN A 190 -6.47 16.60 -13.58
C GLN A 190 -5.97 18.05 -13.46
N LEU A 191 -4.76 18.24 -12.94
CA LEU A 191 -4.13 19.57 -12.88
C LEU A 191 -3.93 20.14 -14.29
N ALA A 192 -3.32 19.36 -15.18
CA ALA A 192 -3.14 19.79 -16.57
C ALA A 192 -4.48 20.10 -17.25
N TRP A 193 -5.52 19.29 -16.99
CA TRP A 193 -6.86 19.47 -17.53
C TRP A 193 -7.49 20.79 -17.06
N LYS A 194 -7.47 21.04 -15.75
CA LYS A 194 -7.99 22.26 -15.12
C LYS A 194 -7.27 23.51 -15.63
N LEU A 195 -5.94 23.48 -15.74
CA LEU A 195 -5.15 24.60 -16.26
C LEU A 195 -5.39 24.83 -17.76
N TYR A 196 -5.48 23.75 -18.54
CA TYR A 196 -5.68 23.82 -19.99
C TYR A 196 -7.04 24.40 -20.36
N HIS A 197 -8.11 23.90 -19.75
CA HIS A 197 -9.48 24.32 -20.06
C HIS A 197 -9.83 25.67 -19.43
N SER A 198 -9.19 26.06 -18.32
CA SER A 198 -9.30 27.42 -17.76
C SER A 198 -8.49 28.46 -18.55
N ARG A 199 -7.67 28.03 -19.52
CA ARG A 199 -6.72 28.86 -20.28
C ARG A 199 -5.72 29.58 -19.38
N TRP A 200 -5.37 28.96 -18.26
CA TRP A 200 -4.33 29.48 -17.38
C TRP A 200 -2.98 29.53 -18.07
N ASN A 201 -2.20 30.57 -17.82
CA ASN A 201 -0.84 30.75 -18.33
C ASN A 201 -0.14 31.90 -17.55
N LEU A 202 1.18 32.02 -17.70
CA LEU A 202 1.99 32.96 -16.91
C LEU A 202 1.69 34.45 -17.16
N THR A 203 0.98 34.80 -18.24
CA THR A 203 0.62 36.21 -18.49
C THR A 203 -0.46 36.73 -17.53
N GLY A 204 -1.12 35.82 -16.79
CA GLY A 204 -2.25 36.15 -15.92
C GLY A 204 -3.56 36.39 -16.65
N GLU A 205 -3.57 36.40 -17.99
CA GLU A 205 -4.77 36.60 -18.80
C GLU A 205 -5.21 35.29 -19.50
N PRO A 206 -6.52 34.95 -19.52
CA PRO A 206 -7.03 33.70 -20.11
C PRO A 206 -7.11 33.73 -21.65
N LYS A 207 -6.12 34.33 -22.32
CA LYS A 207 -6.11 34.52 -23.79
C LYS A 207 -5.60 33.30 -24.54
N ARG A 208 -4.63 32.56 -24.00
CA ARG A 208 -4.05 31.36 -24.60
C ARG A 208 -4.07 30.16 -23.66
N ARG A 209 -3.99 28.96 -24.22
CA ARG A 209 -3.78 27.74 -23.45
C ARG A 209 -2.35 27.69 -22.87
N PRO A 210 -2.15 27.04 -21.71
CA PRO A 210 -0.83 26.82 -21.17
C PRO A 210 -0.04 25.85 -22.05
N ARG A 211 1.29 25.98 -21.98
CA ARG A 211 2.22 24.93 -22.40
C ARG A 211 2.71 24.20 -21.16
N ILE A 212 2.36 22.93 -21.07
CA ILE A 212 2.60 22.06 -19.92
C ILE A 212 3.64 21.02 -20.31
N LEU A 213 4.70 20.88 -19.51
CA LEU A 213 5.73 19.86 -19.69
C LEU A 213 5.62 18.81 -18.59
N PHE A 214 5.50 17.54 -18.97
CA PHE A 214 5.59 16.39 -18.07
C PHE A 214 6.96 15.72 -18.25
N LEU A 215 7.79 15.79 -17.20
CA LEU A 215 9.10 15.18 -17.12
C LEU A 215 9.04 13.90 -16.28
N ALA A 216 9.55 12.82 -16.85
CA ALA A 216 9.70 11.54 -16.15
C ALA A 216 11.15 11.03 -16.21
N ASP A 217 11.48 10.10 -15.32
CA ASP A 217 12.78 9.42 -15.29
C ASP A 217 12.96 8.47 -16.50
N ARG A 218 11.88 7.81 -16.94
CA ARG A 218 11.96 6.69 -17.90
C ARG A 218 10.90 6.75 -18.98
N ASN A 219 11.25 6.23 -20.17
CA ASN A 219 10.35 6.22 -21.33
C ASN A 219 9.01 5.55 -21.01
N ILE A 220 9.02 4.41 -20.29
CA ILE A 220 7.79 3.71 -19.91
C ILE A 220 6.84 4.58 -19.06
N LEU A 221 7.38 5.43 -18.18
CA LEU A 221 6.59 6.34 -17.35
C LEU A 221 6.05 7.51 -18.19
N ALA A 222 6.88 8.08 -19.05
CA ALA A 222 6.47 9.13 -19.98
C ALA A 222 5.39 8.63 -20.96
N ASP A 223 5.50 7.41 -21.46
CA ASP A 223 4.53 6.77 -22.36
C ASP A 223 3.22 6.46 -21.62
N GLN A 224 3.29 5.98 -20.37
CA GLN A 224 2.11 5.79 -19.51
C GLN A 224 1.37 7.11 -19.28
N ALA A 225 2.09 8.19 -18.96
CA ALA A 225 1.50 9.51 -18.80
C ALA A 225 0.89 10.02 -20.12
N TYR A 226 1.62 9.92 -21.24
CA TYR A 226 1.13 10.33 -22.56
C TYR A 226 -0.20 9.64 -22.93
N ASN A 227 -0.30 8.33 -22.67
CA ASN A 227 -1.50 7.54 -22.91
C ASN A 227 -2.64 7.90 -21.94
N ALA A 228 -2.33 8.13 -20.66
CA ALA A 228 -3.33 8.52 -19.67
C ALA A 228 -4.04 9.83 -20.03
N PHE A 229 -3.33 10.72 -20.73
CA PHE A 229 -3.82 12.02 -21.19
C PHE A 229 -4.61 11.94 -22.52
N SER A 230 -5.02 10.75 -22.97
CA SER A 230 -5.85 10.57 -24.17
C SER A 230 -7.13 11.43 -24.29
N PRO A 231 -7.75 11.94 -23.21
CA PRO A 231 -8.88 12.87 -23.35
C PRO A 231 -8.53 14.23 -23.97
N PHE A 232 -7.26 14.64 -23.95
CA PHE A 232 -6.83 15.83 -24.68
C PHE A 232 -6.85 15.58 -26.19
N ALA A 233 -7.17 16.61 -26.97
CA ALA A 233 -7.11 16.55 -28.43
C ALA A 233 -5.73 16.05 -28.90
N ASP A 234 -5.71 15.23 -29.96
CA ASP A 234 -4.48 14.58 -30.42
C ASP A 234 -3.40 15.56 -30.87
N ASP A 235 -3.79 16.72 -31.40
CA ASP A 235 -2.90 17.82 -31.78
C ASP A 235 -2.40 18.65 -30.59
N ALA A 236 -3.01 18.49 -29.41
CA ALA A 236 -2.58 19.15 -28.18
C ALA A 236 -1.45 18.42 -27.47
N ARG A 237 -1.28 17.12 -27.70
CA ARG A 237 -0.30 16.26 -27.01
C ARG A 237 0.94 16.02 -27.86
N VAL A 238 2.11 16.07 -27.25
CA VAL A 238 3.39 15.88 -27.94
C VAL A 238 4.27 14.95 -27.12
N ARG A 239 4.64 13.80 -27.68
CA ARG A 239 5.65 12.93 -27.11
C ARG A 239 7.01 13.25 -27.75
N ILE A 240 7.95 13.75 -26.95
CA ILE A 240 9.29 14.12 -27.45
C ILE A 240 10.20 12.90 -27.34
N VAL A 241 10.65 12.36 -28.48
CA VAL A 241 11.59 11.22 -28.52
C VAL A 241 12.88 11.58 -29.26
N PRO A 242 14.05 11.03 -28.86
CA PRO A 242 15.34 11.40 -29.47
C PRO A 242 15.41 11.16 -30.99
N SER A 243 14.77 10.11 -31.50
CA SER A 243 14.74 9.78 -32.92
C SER A 243 14.06 10.86 -33.75
N GLU A 244 12.98 11.46 -33.24
CA GLU A 244 12.25 12.53 -33.91
C GLU A 244 13.01 13.85 -33.89
N VAL A 245 13.65 14.17 -32.76
CA VAL A 245 14.51 15.36 -32.62
C VAL A 245 15.70 15.26 -33.58
N ARG A 246 16.34 14.09 -33.69
CA ARG A 246 17.43 13.85 -34.66
C ARG A 246 16.97 13.95 -36.11
N ARG A 247 15.78 13.41 -36.43
CA ARG A 247 15.23 13.42 -37.80
C ARG A 247 14.89 14.84 -38.26
N THR A 248 14.39 15.68 -37.37
CA THR A 248 13.91 17.03 -37.70
C THR A 248 14.93 18.13 -37.39
N GLY A 249 15.98 17.81 -36.64
CA GLY A 249 17.02 18.73 -36.20
C GLY A 249 16.54 19.78 -35.18
N ARG A 250 15.30 19.69 -34.69
CA ARG A 250 14.69 20.63 -33.74
C ARG A 250 13.66 19.92 -32.87
N VAL A 251 13.46 20.42 -31.66
CA VAL A 251 12.36 19.95 -30.79
C VAL A 251 10.98 20.39 -31.32
N PRO A 252 9.92 19.57 -31.15
CA PRO A 252 8.57 19.92 -31.59
C PRO A 252 7.97 21.05 -30.74
N LYS A 253 7.40 22.08 -31.39
CA LYS A 253 6.80 23.25 -30.71
C LYS A 253 5.28 23.37 -30.86
N ASN A 254 4.69 22.53 -31.70
CA ASN A 254 3.26 22.53 -32.00
C ASN A 254 2.57 21.59 -31.01
N GLY A 255 1.87 22.17 -30.04
CA GLY A 255 1.16 21.43 -28.99
C GLY A 255 0.98 22.28 -27.73
N SER A 256 0.40 21.66 -26.71
CA SER A 256 0.18 22.30 -25.41
C SER A 256 0.58 21.42 -24.24
N VAL A 257 0.60 20.09 -24.38
CA VAL A 257 1.03 19.17 -23.33
C VAL A 257 2.14 18.28 -23.88
N PHE A 258 3.33 18.42 -23.33
CA PHE A 258 4.57 17.82 -23.81
C PHE A 258 5.04 16.75 -22.83
N PHE A 259 5.48 15.60 -23.33
CA PHE A 259 5.94 14.47 -22.53
C PHE A 259 7.34 14.07 -22.96
N THR A 260 8.26 14.01 -22.01
CA THR A 260 9.64 13.61 -22.29
C THR A 260 10.31 13.04 -21.05
N ILE A 261 11.55 12.58 -21.23
CA ILE A 261 12.42 12.16 -20.15
C ILE A 261 13.64 13.06 -20.09
N PHE A 262 14.26 13.17 -18.90
CA PHE A 262 15.45 13.99 -18.70
C PHE A 262 16.55 13.69 -19.71
N GLN A 263 16.85 12.40 -19.93
CA GLN A 263 17.89 11.97 -20.87
C GLN A 263 17.64 12.45 -22.31
N THR A 264 16.38 12.53 -22.74
CA THR A 264 16.06 13.02 -24.10
C THR A 264 16.42 14.50 -24.23
N PHE A 265 16.13 15.29 -23.20
CA PHE A 265 16.48 16.70 -23.12
C PHE A 265 17.99 16.96 -22.98
N MET A 266 18.76 16.00 -22.47
CA MET A 266 20.22 16.12 -22.39
C MET A 266 20.96 15.64 -23.65
N SER A 267 20.28 14.94 -24.57
CA SER A 267 20.90 14.21 -25.70
C SER A 267 21.07 14.99 -27.02
N GLY A 268 20.96 16.32 -27.00
CA GLY A 268 21.00 17.15 -28.22
C GLY A 268 22.42 17.41 -28.74
N THR A 269 22.49 17.98 -29.95
CA THR A 269 23.72 18.47 -30.59
C THR A 269 23.42 19.78 -31.30
N ASN A 270 24.30 20.77 -31.17
CA ASN A 270 24.17 22.04 -31.89
C ASN A 270 24.51 21.89 -33.38
N THR A 271 24.42 22.98 -34.14
CA THR A 271 24.69 23.02 -35.59
C THR A 271 26.12 22.63 -35.98
N ASP A 272 27.06 22.72 -35.04
CA ASP A 272 28.49 22.41 -35.23
C ASP A 272 28.83 20.97 -34.79
N GLY A 273 27.81 20.16 -34.44
CA GLY A 273 27.98 18.79 -33.97
C GLY A 273 28.47 18.67 -32.52
N VAL A 274 28.47 19.78 -31.76
CA VAL A 274 28.85 19.78 -30.34
C VAL A 274 27.66 19.33 -29.49
N PRO A 275 27.82 18.38 -28.56
CA PRO A 275 26.77 17.98 -27.63
C PRO A 275 26.23 19.20 -26.88
N THR A 276 24.91 19.43 -26.95
CA THR A 276 24.23 20.54 -26.28
C THR A 276 22.83 20.05 -25.89
N PRO A 277 22.34 20.34 -24.67
CA PRO A 277 21.02 19.87 -24.27
C PRO A 277 19.93 20.37 -25.23
N SER A 278 19.03 19.50 -25.69
CA SER A 278 18.00 19.83 -26.68
C SER A 278 16.90 20.73 -26.11
N PHE A 279 16.77 20.84 -24.80
CA PHE A 279 15.78 21.73 -24.18
C PHE A 279 16.05 23.21 -24.46
N VAL A 280 17.29 23.60 -24.79
CA VAL A 280 17.66 25.00 -25.10
C VAL A 280 17.07 25.50 -26.43
N ASP A 281 16.52 24.59 -27.26
CA ASP A 281 15.79 24.96 -28.47
C ASP A 281 14.42 25.61 -28.13
N TYR A 282 13.91 25.39 -26.93
CA TYR A 282 12.73 26.10 -26.40
C TYR A 282 13.18 27.38 -25.69
N PRO A 283 12.53 28.53 -25.90
CA PRO A 283 12.76 29.71 -25.05
C PRO A 283 12.56 29.41 -23.55
N PRO A 284 13.27 30.11 -22.64
CA PRO A 284 13.08 29.99 -21.19
C PRO A 284 11.63 30.13 -20.71
N ASP A 285 10.86 31.04 -21.33
CA ASP A 285 9.45 31.32 -21.04
C ASP A 285 8.47 30.49 -21.89
N PHE A 286 8.95 29.43 -22.55
CA PHE A 286 8.11 28.62 -23.42
C PHE A 286 7.03 27.85 -22.67
N PHE A 287 7.36 27.27 -21.52
CA PHE A 287 6.43 26.50 -20.70
C PHE A 287 5.81 27.37 -19.61
N ASP A 288 4.53 27.15 -19.34
CA ASP A 288 3.82 27.80 -18.23
C ASP A 288 3.84 26.93 -16.97
N PHE A 289 3.77 25.61 -17.15
CA PHE A 289 3.72 24.64 -16.06
C PHE A 289 4.58 23.42 -16.36
N ILE A 290 5.34 22.96 -15.37
CA ILE A 290 6.21 21.78 -15.47
C ILE A 290 5.85 20.82 -14.34
N VAL A 291 5.50 19.58 -14.68
CA VAL A 291 5.28 18.48 -13.74
C VAL A 291 6.47 17.54 -13.80
N ILE A 292 7.02 17.19 -12.64
CA ILE A 292 8.18 16.31 -12.52
C ILE A 292 7.79 15.10 -11.68
N ASP A 293 7.73 13.94 -12.32
CA ASP A 293 7.50 12.68 -11.62
C ASP A 293 8.80 12.13 -11.03
N GLU A 294 8.73 11.64 -9.79
CA GLU A 294 9.87 11.12 -9.03
C GLU A 294 11.03 12.12 -8.87
N CYS A 295 10.72 13.36 -8.45
CA CYS A 295 11.67 14.49 -8.32
C CYS A 295 12.78 14.34 -7.25
N HIS A 296 12.96 13.15 -6.68
CA HIS A 296 13.94 12.81 -5.63
C HIS A 296 15.11 11.96 -6.14
N ARG A 297 15.17 11.65 -7.44
CA ARG A 297 15.95 10.50 -7.95
C ARG A 297 17.34 10.83 -8.52
N GLY A 298 17.96 11.95 -8.17
CA GLY A 298 19.30 12.26 -8.65
C GLY A 298 20.37 12.00 -7.58
N GLY A 299 21.48 11.37 -7.95
CA GLY A 299 22.74 11.66 -7.24
C GLY A 299 23.21 13.08 -7.56
N ALA A 300 24.28 13.58 -6.94
CA ALA A 300 24.74 14.97 -7.13
C ALA A 300 24.87 15.42 -8.61
N LYS A 301 25.23 14.51 -9.53
CA LYS A 301 25.30 14.78 -11.00
C LYS A 301 23.94 14.77 -11.71
N ASP A 302 23.00 13.93 -11.30
CA ASP A 302 21.65 13.87 -11.88
C ASP A 302 20.73 14.96 -11.29
N GLU A 303 20.98 15.37 -10.04
CA GLU A 303 20.36 16.53 -9.41
C GLU A 303 20.71 17.84 -10.10
N SER A 304 21.98 18.03 -10.49
CA SER A 304 22.36 19.19 -11.29
C SER A 304 21.67 19.23 -12.66
N ASN A 305 21.35 18.07 -13.24
CA ASN A 305 20.75 17.99 -14.58
C ASN A 305 19.26 18.39 -14.58
N TRP A 306 18.44 17.87 -13.66
CA TRP A 306 17.03 18.30 -13.61
C TRP A 306 16.90 19.72 -13.08
N ARG A 307 17.69 20.12 -12.07
CA ARG A 307 17.70 21.51 -11.57
C ARG A 307 18.03 22.48 -12.71
N GLY A 308 19.03 22.17 -13.53
CA GLY A 308 19.39 22.99 -14.68
C GLY A 308 18.25 23.16 -15.70
N ILE A 309 17.45 22.11 -15.95
CA ILE A 309 16.25 22.21 -16.80
C ILE A 309 15.20 23.14 -16.18
N LEU A 310 14.96 23.01 -14.88
CA LEU A 310 13.94 23.82 -14.20
C LEU A 310 14.35 25.28 -14.03
N GLU A 311 15.62 25.53 -13.70
CA GLU A 311 16.17 26.88 -13.64
C GLU A 311 16.17 27.55 -15.01
N TYR A 312 16.46 26.79 -16.09
CA TYR A 312 16.36 27.30 -17.45
C TYR A 312 14.94 27.74 -17.81
N PHE A 313 13.94 26.98 -17.40
CA PHE A 313 12.53 27.30 -17.69
C PHE A 313 11.88 28.22 -16.64
N GLU A 314 12.64 28.92 -15.82
CA GLU A 314 12.08 30.03 -15.04
C GLU A 314 11.58 31.12 -16.03
N PRO A 315 10.29 31.53 -16.00
CA PRO A 315 9.40 31.61 -14.83
C PRO A 315 8.25 30.58 -14.74
N ALA A 316 8.33 29.44 -15.42
CA ALA A 316 7.31 28.38 -15.34
C ALA A 316 7.02 27.97 -13.89
N VAL A 317 5.75 27.67 -13.60
CA VAL A 317 5.36 27.05 -12.32
C VAL A 317 5.77 25.57 -12.36
N GLN A 318 6.37 25.08 -11.28
CA GLN A 318 6.99 23.77 -11.21
C GLN A 318 6.36 22.94 -10.10
N LEU A 319 5.79 21.79 -10.46
CA LEU A 319 5.23 20.80 -9.54
C LEU A 319 6.15 19.57 -9.47
N GLY A 320 6.75 19.37 -8.31
CA GLY A 320 7.43 18.12 -7.95
C GLY A 320 6.45 17.09 -7.40
N LEU A 321 6.50 15.86 -7.92
CA LEU A 321 5.82 14.70 -7.35
C LEU A 321 6.86 13.73 -6.80
N THR A 322 6.75 13.35 -5.53
CA THR A 322 7.64 12.36 -4.90
C THR A 322 6.84 11.33 -4.12
N ALA A 323 7.39 10.13 -3.95
CA ALA A 323 6.84 9.11 -3.05
C ALA A 323 7.49 9.10 -1.66
N THR A 324 8.50 9.95 -1.44
CA THR A 324 9.36 9.87 -0.26
C THR A 324 9.34 11.17 0.53
N PRO A 325 9.08 11.12 1.85
CA PRO A 325 9.15 12.30 2.73
C PRO A 325 10.58 12.87 2.82
N LYS A 326 10.71 14.05 3.44
CA LYS A 326 11.98 14.76 3.62
C LYS A 326 12.96 13.95 4.48
N ARG A 327 14.15 13.68 3.98
CA ARG A 327 15.21 12.86 4.59
C ARG A 327 16.57 13.43 4.22
N LYS A 328 17.63 12.96 4.89
CA LYS A 328 19.02 13.36 4.63
C LYS A 328 19.40 13.23 3.15
N ASP A 329 18.90 12.19 2.49
CA ASP A 329 19.25 11.86 1.10
C ASP A 329 18.43 12.63 0.05
N ASN A 330 17.41 13.41 0.46
CA ASN A 330 16.59 14.21 -0.47
C ASN A 330 16.28 15.63 0.07
N VAL A 331 17.10 16.12 1.03
CA VAL A 331 16.97 17.48 1.60
C VAL A 331 16.95 18.51 0.48
N ASP A 332 17.74 18.29 -0.55
CA ASP A 332 17.87 19.10 -1.73
C ASP A 332 16.56 19.28 -2.53
N THR A 333 15.73 18.25 -2.65
CA THR A 333 14.39 18.36 -3.27
C THR A 333 13.50 19.29 -2.46
N TYR A 334 13.46 19.12 -1.13
CA TYR A 334 12.65 19.94 -0.23
C TYR A 334 13.22 21.36 -0.07
N ALA A 335 14.53 21.54 -0.22
CA ALA A 335 15.16 22.85 -0.26
C ALA A 335 14.78 23.60 -1.55
N TYR A 336 14.65 22.88 -2.67
CA TYR A 336 14.29 23.48 -3.95
C TYR A 336 12.79 23.85 -4.01
N PHE A 337 11.91 22.89 -3.69
CA PHE A 337 10.45 23.07 -3.81
C PHE A 337 9.77 23.65 -2.56
N GLY A 338 10.42 23.57 -1.40
CA GLY A 338 9.79 23.91 -0.11
C GLY A 338 9.05 22.72 0.51
N GLU A 339 8.24 23.03 1.53
CA GLU A 339 7.39 22.04 2.19
C GLU A 339 6.23 21.59 1.28
N PRO A 340 5.84 20.31 1.31
CA PRO A 340 4.79 19.80 0.45
C PRO A 340 3.43 20.41 0.83
N VAL A 341 2.66 20.80 -0.19
CA VAL A 341 1.31 21.35 0.02
C VAL A 341 0.29 20.27 0.42
N TYR A 342 0.63 19.01 0.18
CA TYR A 342 -0.12 17.85 0.65
C TYR A 342 0.75 16.59 0.70
N ILE A 343 0.47 15.74 1.68
CA ILE A 343 1.14 14.46 1.91
C ILE A 343 0.08 13.38 2.01
N TYR A 344 0.27 12.27 1.29
CA TYR A 344 -0.54 11.07 1.44
C TYR A 344 0.36 9.83 1.47
N SER A 345 0.41 9.20 2.64
CA SER A 345 1.40 8.19 2.99
C SER A 345 1.01 6.77 2.56
N LEU A 346 1.99 5.86 2.63
CA LEU A 346 1.75 4.43 2.40
C LEU A 346 0.80 3.88 3.48
N ARG A 347 1.00 4.30 4.73
CA ARG A 347 0.17 3.95 5.87
C ARG A 347 -1.30 4.34 5.64
N GLU A 348 -1.56 5.60 5.31
CA GLU A 348 -2.92 6.07 4.99
C GLU A 348 -3.51 5.28 3.83
N GLY A 349 -2.73 5.06 2.76
CA GLY A 349 -3.17 4.24 1.63
C GLY A 349 -3.61 2.82 2.02
N ILE A 350 -2.90 2.16 2.93
CA ILE A 350 -3.23 0.81 3.43
C ILE A 350 -4.47 0.86 4.33
N ASN A 351 -4.50 1.76 5.31
CA ASN A 351 -5.59 1.89 6.27
C ASN A 351 -6.92 2.27 5.60
N ASP A 352 -6.86 3.08 4.56
CA ASP A 352 -8.04 3.49 3.80
C ASP A 352 -8.51 2.41 2.81
N GLY A 353 -7.75 1.31 2.68
CA GLY A 353 -8.08 0.22 1.76
C GLY A 353 -7.76 0.50 0.30
N PHE A 354 -6.96 1.53 0.02
CA PHE A 354 -6.57 1.98 -1.32
C PHE A 354 -5.24 1.38 -1.80
N LEU A 355 -4.46 0.80 -0.90
CA LEU A 355 -3.24 0.04 -1.14
C LEU A 355 -3.31 -1.32 -0.41
N THR A 356 -2.65 -2.32 -0.99
CA THR A 356 -2.52 -3.65 -0.41
C THR A 356 -1.48 -3.65 0.72
N PRO A 357 -1.80 -4.17 1.92
CA PRO A 357 -0.85 -4.34 3.01
C PRO A 357 0.23 -5.39 2.66
N PHE A 358 1.29 -5.45 3.47
CA PHE A 358 2.38 -6.40 3.26
C PHE A 358 2.90 -7.01 4.55
N LYS A 359 3.52 -8.19 4.38
CA LYS A 359 4.24 -8.92 5.43
C LYS A 359 5.73 -8.93 5.07
N VAL A 360 6.60 -8.89 6.07
CA VAL A 360 8.05 -9.03 5.86
C VAL A 360 8.52 -10.31 6.52
N GLN A 361 9.01 -11.24 5.72
CA GLN A 361 9.69 -12.45 6.15
C GLN A 361 11.20 -12.18 6.13
N GLN A 362 11.78 -11.95 7.30
CA GLN A 362 13.22 -11.84 7.44
C GLN A 362 13.83 -13.23 7.40
N ILE A 363 14.90 -13.40 6.63
CA ILE A 363 15.59 -14.69 6.50
C ILE A 363 17.08 -14.43 6.71
N ALA A 364 17.59 -14.87 7.87
CA ALA A 364 19.02 -14.87 8.16
C ALA A 364 19.58 -16.26 7.88
N THR A 365 20.69 -16.35 7.15
CA THR A 365 21.35 -17.63 6.83
C THR A 365 22.66 -17.76 7.59
N THR A 366 23.12 -18.99 7.80
CA THR A 366 24.44 -19.25 8.40
C THR A 366 25.63 -18.74 7.56
N LEU A 367 25.39 -18.28 6.32
CA LEU A 367 26.36 -17.68 5.39
C LEU A 367 26.05 -16.21 5.06
N ASP A 368 25.45 -15.47 5.99
CA ASP A 368 25.30 -14.00 5.86
C ASP A 368 26.65 -13.27 5.91
N ASP A 369 27.65 -13.91 6.51
CA ASP A 369 29.06 -13.52 6.50
C ASP A 369 29.92 -14.75 6.16
N TYR A 370 30.99 -14.56 5.39
CA TYR A 370 31.89 -15.63 5.01
C TYR A 370 33.35 -15.25 5.26
N VAL A 371 34.08 -16.12 5.93
CA VAL A 371 35.54 -16.06 6.03
C VAL A 371 36.06 -17.32 5.35
N TYR A 372 36.94 -17.16 4.37
CA TYR A 372 37.53 -18.30 3.67
C TYR A 372 38.30 -19.20 4.63
N THR A 373 38.09 -20.50 4.48
CA THR A 373 38.87 -21.53 5.17
C THR A 373 39.52 -22.45 4.15
N ARG A 374 40.66 -23.06 4.49
CA ARG A 374 41.43 -23.92 3.57
C ARG A 374 40.72 -25.19 3.14
N ASP A 375 39.60 -25.53 3.78
CA ASP A 375 38.77 -26.67 3.42
C ASP A 375 37.86 -26.37 2.21
N ASP A 376 37.68 -25.11 1.84
CA ASP A 376 36.84 -24.67 0.71
C ASP A 376 37.69 -24.53 -0.57
N ASP A 377 37.14 -24.89 -1.74
CA ASP A 377 37.88 -24.84 -3.00
C ASP A 377 37.74 -23.45 -3.66
N VAL A 378 38.88 -22.82 -4.00
CA VAL A 378 38.91 -21.62 -4.86
C VAL A 378 38.88 -22.06 -6.32
N LEU A 379 37.77 -21.81 -6.99
CA LEU A 379 37.58 -22.17 -8.40
C LEU A 379 38.13 -21.12 -9.37
N ASP A 380 38.14 -19.85 -8.96
CA ASP A 380 38.55 -18.70 -9.78
C ASP A 380 38.89 -17.50 -8.87
N GLY A 381 39.81 -16.63 -9.30
CA GLY A 381 40.28 -15.45 -8.55
C GLY A 381 41.23 -15.75 -7.37
N GLU A 382 41.70 -14.69 -6.71
CA GLU A 382 42.59 -14.77 -5.54
C GLU A 382 41.83 -14.38 -4.26
N VAL A 383 41.87 -15.24 -3.24
CA VAL A 383 41.21 -15.01 -1.95
C VAL A 383 42.18 -14.41 -0.94
N GLU A 384 41.73 -13.41 -0.19
CA GLU A 384 42.48 -12.86 0.94
C GLU A 384 42.21 -13.70 2.21
N GLU A 385 43.22 -14.42 2.70
CA GLU A 385 43.10 -15.25 3.91
C GLU A 385 42.79 -14.36 5.14
N GLY A 386 41.72 -14.69 5.87
CA GLY A 386 41.26 -13.93 7.04
C GLY A 386 40.36 -12.72 6.74
N ARG A 387 40.13 -12.37 5.47
CA ARG A 387 39.12 -11.35 5.12
C ARG A 387 37.72 -11.89 5.36
N ARG A 388 36.89 -11.09 6.04
CA ARG A 388 35.45 -11.31 6.16
C ARG A 388 34.74 -10.67 4.97
N TYR A 389 34.05 -11.49 4.21
CA TYR A 389 33.15 -11.08 3.14
C TYR A 389 31.73 -10.96 3.69
N THR A 390 31.07 -9.89 3.31
CA THR A 390 29.73 -9.50 3.78
C THR A 390 28.74 -9.44 2.61
N GLU A 391 27.47 -9.11 2.89
CA GLU A 391 26.46 -8.92 1.82
C GLU A 391 26.81 -7.86 0.77
N ALA A 392 27.68 -6.90 1.08
CA ALA A 392 28.16 -5.95 0.09
C ALA A 392 29.17 -6.57 -0.91
N ASP A 393 29.86 -7.64 -0.49
CA ASP A 393 30.87 -8.34 -1.29
C ASP A 393 30.25 -9.48 -2.14
N PHE A 394 29.22 -10.16 -1.62
CA PHE A 394 28.60 -11.30 -2.32
C PHE A 394 28.02 -10.91 -3.68
N ASN A 395 28.28 -11.76 -4.68
CA ASN A 395 27.87 -11.63 -6.07
C ASN A 395 28.36 -10.36 -6.79
N ARG A 396 29.28 -9.62 -6.15
CA ARG A 396 30.02 -8.48 -6.71
C ARG A 396 31.51 -8.78 -6.78
N ILE A 397 32.07 -9.26 -5.67
CA ILE A 397 33.49 -9.59 -5.47
C ILE A 397 33.66 -11.10 -5.33
N ILE A 398 32.79 -11.76 -4.54
CA ILE A 398 32.85 -13.20 -4.26
C ILE A 398 31.52 -13.89 -4.60
N GLU A 399 31.59 -15.04 -5.24
CA GLU A 399 30.43 -15.86 -5.61
C GLU A 399 30.53 -17.24 -4.93
N ILE A 400 29.44 -17.64 -4.27
CA ILE A 400 29.30 -18.95 -3.61
C ILE A 400 27.99 -19.57 -4.13
N ALA A 401 28.09 -20.51 -5.06
CA ALA A 401 26.93 -21.04 -5.77
C ALA A 401 25.96 -21.79 -4.85
N GLU A 402 26.48 -22.52 -3.87
CA GLU A 402 25.73 -23.27 -2.87
C GLU A 402 24.89 -22.35 -1.99
N ARG A 403 25.41 -21.16 -1.66
CA ARG A 403 24.68 -20.14 -0.91
C ARG A 403 23.47 -19.64 -1.68
N GLU A 404 23.63 -19.30 -2.94
CA GLU A 404 22.51 -18.80 -3.76
C GLU A 404 21.50 -19.90 -4.06
N LYS A 405 21.96 -21.13 -4.32
CA LYS A 405 21.10 -22.31 -4.45
C LYS A 405 20.24 -22.50 -3.19
N TYR A 406 20.81 -22.38 -2.00
CA TYR A 406 20.09 -22.48 -0.74
C TYR A 406 19.06 -21.36 -0.55
N ARG A 407 19.41 -20.10 -0.82
CA ARG A 407 18.46 -18.97 -0.74
C ARG A 407 17.31 -19.13 -1.73
N VAL A 408 17.60 -19.54 -2.97
CA VAL A 408 16.58 -19.80 -3.99
C VAL A 408 15.63 -20.91 -3.56
N GLN A 409 16.18 -22.04 -3.10
CA GLN A 409 15.36 -23.14 -2.59
C GLN A 409 14.46 -22.67 -1.43
N THR A 410 15.03 -21.93 -0.47
CA THR A 410 14.32 -21.45 0.72
C THR A 410 13.09 -20.62 0.36
N PHE A 411 13.22 -19.59 -0.49
CA PHE A 411 12.03 -18.79 -0.83
C PHE A 411 11.08 -19.53 -1.78
N MET A 412 11.59 -20.41 -2.66
CA MET A 412 10.75 -21.20 -3.58
C MET A 412 9.86 -22.21 -2.84
N ASP A 413 10.29 -22.68 -1.66
CA ASP A 413 9.51 -23.54 -0.76
C ASP A 413 8.48 -22.74 0.06
N MET A 414 8.73 -21.45 0.30
CA MET A 414 7.82 -20.57 1.05
C MET A 414 6.73 -19.94 0.18
N ILE A 415 7.01 -19.66 -1.10
CA ILE A 415 6.03 -19.03 -1.99
C ILE A 415 5.05 -20.04 -2.61
N GLU A 416 3.85 -19.56 -2.91
CA GLU A 416 3.00 -20.21 -3.90
C GLU A 416 3.56 -19.95 -5.31
N GLN A 417 4.14 -20.96 -5.94
CA GLN A 417 4.85 -20.84 -7.23
C GLN A 417 3.95 -20.45 -8.43
N ASN A 418 2.63 -20.35 -8.28
CA ASN A 418 1.76 -19.79 -9.33
C ASN A 418 1.55 -18.27 -9.18
N GLN A 419 2.08 -17.65 -8.12
CA GLN A 419 1.92 -16.23 -7.83
C GLN A 419 3.06 -15.39 -8.40
N LYS A 420 2.71 -14.21 -8.95
CA LYS A 420 3.70 -13.32 -9.58
C LYS A 420 4.72 -12.82 -8.57
N THR A 421 6.00 -13.01 -8.90
CA THR A 421 7.14 -12.76 -8.01
C THR A 421 8.20 -11.88 -8.68
N LEU A 422 8.73 -10.90 -7.95
CA LEU A 422 9.87 -10.09 -8.37
C LEU A 422 11.08 -10.41 -7.50
N VAL A 423 12.23 -10.71 -8.10
CA VAL A 423 13.48 -11.04 -7.39
C VAL A 423 14.56 -10.02 -7.71
N PHE A 424 15.00 -9.29 -6.68
CA PHE A 424 16.01 -8.23 -6.78
C PHE A 424 17.39 -8.77 -6.42
N CYS A 425 18.28 -8.85 -7.41
CA CYS A 425 19.60 -9.45 -7.33
C CYS A 425 20.70 -8.38 -7.39
N ALA A 426 21.90 -8.70 -6.91
CA ALA A 426 23.01 -7.76 -6.76
C ALA A 426 23.53 -7.19 -8.09
N THR A 427 23.60 -8.03 -9.12
CA THR A 427 24.16 -7.71 -10.44
C THR A 427 23.33 -8.37 -11.55
N GLN A 428 23.57 -8.02 -12.82
CA GLN A 428 22.90 -8.66 -13.97
C GLN A 428 23.28 -10.14 -14.11
N ASP A 429 24.51 -10.49 -13.71
CA ASP A 429 25.00 -11.88 -13.71
C ASP A 429 24.32 -12.67 -12.60
N HIS A 430 24.23 -12.09 -11.39
CA HIS A 430 23.50 -12.70 -10.28
C HIS A 430 22.02 -12.93 -10.64
N ALA A 431 21.37 -11.97 -11.30
CA ALA A 431 20.00 -12.15 -11.78
C ALA A 431 19.86 -13.29 -12.81
N ALA A 432 20.90 -13.58 -13.58
CA ALA A 432 20.94 -14.71 -14.50
C ALA A 432 21.06 -16.04 -13.73
N ALA A 433 22.03 -16.12 -12.80
CA ALA A 433 22.25 -17.30 -11.98
C ALA A 433 21.00 -17.68 -11.18
N VAL A 434 20.36 -16.70 -10.52
CA VAL A 434 19.11 -16.91 -9.78
C VAL A 434 17.97 -17.35 -10.70
N ARG A 435 17.86 -16.78 -11.91
CA ARG A 435 16.85 -17.22 -12.90
C ARG A 435 17.06 -18.68 -13.28
N ASP A 436 18.29 -19.10 -13.45
CA ASP A 436 18.61 -20.48 -13.83
C ASP A 436 18.29 -21.45 -12.69
N LEU A 437 18.67 -21.12 -11.46
CA LEU A 437 18.32 -21.90 -10.26
C LEU A 437 16.80 -22.04 -10.09
N ILE A 438 16.05 -20.94 -10.21
CA ILE A 438 14.57 -20.98 -10.14
C ILE A 438 14.00 -21.91 -11.21
N ASN A 439 14.50 -21.84 -12.45
CA ASN A 439 13.99 -22.71 -13.52
C ASN A 439 14.39 -24.18 -13.39
N GLN A 440 15.46 -24.48 -12.63
CA GLN A 440 15.86 -25.85 -12.30
C GLN A 440 15.01 -26.43 -11.16
N MET A 441 14.49 -25.59 -10.26
CA MET A 441 13.75 -25.99 -9.05
C MET A 441 12.22 -25.87 -9.17
N LYS A 442 11.71 -25.13 -10.17
CA LYS A 442 10.28 -24.88 -10.33
C LYS A 442 9.47 -26.17 -10.48
N SER A 443 8.25 -26.14 -9.96
CA SER A 443 7.22 -27.15 -10.20
C SER A 443 6.55 -26.99 -11.59
N SER A 444 6.54 -25.77 -12.14
CA SER A 444 5.93 -25.47 -13.44
C SER A 444 6.71 -26.08 -14.60
N LYS A 445 5.98 -26.67 -15.55
CA LYS A 445 6.55 -27.23 -16.79
C LYS A 445 6.81 -26.18 -17.89
N ASP A 446 6.36 -24.94 -17.70
CA ASP A 446 6.49 -23.89 -18.72
C ASP A 446 7.96 -23.44 -18.85
N PRO A 447 8.56 -23.45 -20.05
CA PRO A 447 9.97 -23.10 -20.24
C PRO A 447 10.31 -21.64 -19.88
N ASN A 448 9.32 -20.73 -19.93
CA ASN A 448 9.45 -19.30 -19.67
C ASN A 448 8.90 -18.90 -18.28
N TYR A 449 8.72 -19.85 -17.37
CA TYR A 449 8.26 -19.60 -16.00
C TYR A 449 9.00 -18.46 -15.29
N CYS A 450 10.33 -18.49 -15.29
CA CYS A 450 11.17 -17.42 -14.74
C CYS A 450 12.05 -16.80 -15.83
N VAL A 451 11.97 -15.47 -15.97
CA VAL A 451 12.68 -14.71 -16.99
C VAL A 451 13.48 -13.57 -16.35
N ARG A 452 14.69 -13.34 -16.85
CA ARG A 452 15.52 -12.20 -16.44
C ARG A 452 15.11 -10.95 -17.22
N VAL A 453 14.96 -9.82 -16.51
CA VAL A 453 14.72 -8.51 -17.12
C VAL A 453 15.72 -7.48 -16.54
N THR A 454 16.74 -7.18 -17.34
CA THR A 454 17.84 -6.27 -17.04
C THR A 454 18.10 -5.30 -18.21
N ALA A 455 19.08 -4.41 -18.06
CA ALA A 455 19.43 -3.46 -19.12
C ALA A 455 19.95 -4.19 -20.38
N ASN A 456 20.68 -5.30 -20.20
CA ASN A 456 21.30 -6.04 -21.30
C ASN A 456 20.28 -6.86 -22.13
N ASP A 457 19.06 -7.08 -21.63
CA ASP A 457 18.06 -7.93 -22.29
C ASP A 457 17.28 -7.19 -23.41
N GLY A 458 17.51 -5.88 -23.59
CA GLY A 458 16.97 -5.08 -24.69
C GLY A 458 15.46 -5.24 -24.90
N ALA A 459 15.04 -5.33 -26.17
CA ALA A 459 13.63 -5.43 -26.57
C ALA A 459 12.95 -6.74 -26.11
N ALA A 460 13.71 -7.84 -26.01
CA ALA A 460 13.19 -9.10 -25.51
C ALA A 460 12.78 -8.98 -24.03
N GLY A 461 13.63 -8.36 -23.20
CA GLY A 461 13.30 -8.06 -21.81
C GLY A 461 12.06 -7.18 -21.65
N GLU A 462 11.88 -6.16 -22.52
CA GLU A 462 10.66 -5.33 -22.53
C GLU A 462 9.40 -6.12 -22.89
N THR A 463 9.52 -7.08 -23.80
CA THR A 463 8.40 -7.95 -24.21
C THR A 463 7.94 -8.82 -23.04
N TRP A 464 8.90 -9.41 -22.32
CA TRP A 464 8.62 -10.21 -21.13
C TRP A 464 8.07 -9.37 -19.98
N LEU A 465 8.57 -8.15 -19.80
CA LEU A 465 8.02 -7.22 -18.83
C LEU A 465 6.55 -6.91 -19.13
N ARG A 466 6.22 -6.59 -20.38
CA ARG A 466 4.82 -6.36 -20.80
C ARG A 466 3.94 -7.59 -20.57
N ALA A 467 4.45 -8.79 -20.87
CA ALA A 467 3.74 -10.04 -20.60
C ALA A 467 3.52 -10.28 -19.09
N PHE A 468 4.50 -9.93 -18.25
CA PHE A 468 4.36 -10.01 -16.79
C PHE A 468 3.35 -9.00 -16.23
N GLN A 469 3.25 -7.81 -16.83
CA GLN A 469 2.29 -6.77 -16.41
C GLN A 469 0.85 -7.11 -16.78
N ASP A 470 0.65 -7.91 -17.82
CA ASP A 470 -0.66 -8.39 -18.26
C ASP A 470 -1.24 -9.36 -17.22
N ASN A 471 -2.34 -8.97 -16.56
CA ASN A 471 -2.94 -9.75 -15.48
C ASN A 471 -3.63 -11.03 -15.98
N GLU A 472 -3.99 -11.10 -17.27
CA GLU A 472 -4.54 -12.31 -17.89
C GLU A 472 -3.46 -13.37 -18.15
N LYS A 473 -2.18 -12.98 -18.09
CA LYS A 473 -1.03 -13.87 -18.27
C LYS A 473 -0.45 -14.30 -16.93
N THR A 474 -0.22 -15.59 -16.83
CA THR A 474 0.48 -16.23 -15.70
C THR A 474 1.96 -16.43 -15.95
N ILE A 475 2.41 -16.35 -17.22
CA ILE A 475 3.80 -16.53 -17.65
C ILE A 475 4.33 -15.23 -18.29
N PRO A 476 5.51 -14.74 -17.90
CA PRO A 476 6.36 -15.29 -16.85
C PRO A 476 5.73 -15.08 -15.47
N THR A 477 5.93 -16.05 -14.57
CA THR A 477 5.45 -15.96 -13.19
C THR A 477 6.47 -15.25 -12.31
N ILE A 478 7.77 -15.43 -12.60
CA ILE A 478 8.84 -14.80 -11.83
C ILE A 478 9.72 -13.96 -12.75
N LEU A 479 10.03 -12.72 -12.33
CA LEU A 479 11.06 -11.91 -12.96
C LEU A 479 12.26 -11.74 -12.02
N THR A 480 13.46 -12.01 -12.53
CA THR A 480 14.71 -11.62 -11.85
C THR A 480 15.26 -10.33 -12.46
N THR A 481 15.81 -9.46 -11.63
CA THR A 481 16.37 -8.18 -12.06
C THR A 481 17.49 -7.74 -11.13
N SER A 482 18.27 -6.74 -11.55
CA SER A 482 19.15 -6.01 -10.65
C SER A 482 18.49 -4.73 -10.15
N GLN A 483 18.52 -3.69 -10.98
CA GLN A 483 17.94 -2.37 -10.70
C GLN A 483 16.80 -1.99 -11.64
N LYS A 484 16.65 -2.66 -12.80
CA LYS A 484 15.74 -2.22 -13.85
C LYS A 484 14.29 -2.15 -13.38
N LEU A 485 13.84 -3.11 -12.57
CA LEU A 485 12.44 -3.14 -12.09
C LEU A 485 12.21 -2.34 -10.78
N SER A 486 13.21 -1.59 -10.30
CA SER A 486 13.02 -0.70 -9.14
C SER A 486 11.97 0.40 -9.44
N THR A 487 11.88 0.85 -10.69
CA THR A 487 10.86 1.81 -11.18
C THR A 487 10.21 1.41 -12.49
N GLY A 488 8.99 1.90 -12.71
CA GLY A 488 8.30 1.79 -14.00
C GLY A 488 7.58 0.47 -14.27
N VAL A 489 7.58 -0.47 -13.34
CA VAL A 489 6.75 -1.69 -13.46
C VAL A 489 5.36 -1.43 -12.88
N ASP A 490 4.36 -1.56 -13.73
CA ASP A 490 2.95 -1.56 -13.35
C ASP A 490 2.38 -2.98 -13.51
N ALA A 491 2.53 -3.81 -12.48
CA ALA A 491 1.94 -5.14 -12.40
C ALA A 491 1.13 -5.22 -11.11
N ARG A 492 -0.21 -5.29 -11.22
CA ARG A 492 -1.10 -5.23 -10.04
C ARG A 492 -1.05 -6.51 -9.21
N ASN A 493 -0.94 -7.66 -9.85
CA ASN A 493 -1.00 -8.97 -9.20
C ASN A 493 0.35 -9.49 -8.65
N VAL A 494 1.32 -8.62 -8.37
CA VAL A 494 2.58 -9.04 -7.69
C VAL A 494 2.26 -9.43 -6.24
N ARG A 495 2.56 -10.68 -5.86
CA ARG A 495 2.29 -11.22 -4.51
C ARG A 495 3.56 -11.42 -3.68
N ASN A 496 4.71 -11.56 -4.34
CA ASN A 496 5.98 -11.81 -3.67
C ASN A 496 7.06 -10.86 -4.19
N ILE A 497 7.83 -10.29 -3.27
CA ILE A 497 9.05 -9.53 -3.54
C ILE A 497 10.19 -10.18 -2.79
N VAL A 498 11.26 -10.57 -3.49
CA VAL A 498 12.42 -11.23 -2.89
C VAL A 498 13.62 -10.31 -2.99
N LEU A 499 14.24 -9.99 -1.85
CA LEU A 499 15.40 -9.12 -1.75
C LEU A 499 16.65 -9.97 -1.51
N MET A 500 17.48 -10.12 -2.54
CA MET A 500 18.75 -10.85 -2.51
C MET A 500 19.96 -9.92 -2.73
N ARG A 501 19.75 -8.61 -2.54
CA ARG A 501 20.81 -7.60 -2.55
C ARG A 501 20.55 -6.50 -1.53
N PRO A 502 21.60 -5.88 -0.97
CA PRO A 502 21.46 -4.68 -0.17
C PRO A 502 20.65 -3.60 -0.90
N VAL A 503 19.75 -2.97 -0.16
CA VAL A 503 19.02 -1.77 -0.58
C VAL A 503 19.68 -0.60 0.13
N ASN A 504 20.31 0.28 -0.64
CA ASN A 504 21.22 1.28 -0.08
C ASN A 504 20.51 2.57 0.36
N SER A 505 19.25 2.76 0.00
CA SER A 505 18.46 3.92 0.41
C SER A 505 16.99 3.55 0.67
N ILE A 506 16.39 4.26 1.61
CA ILE A 506 14.95 4.17 1.89
C ILE A 506 14.09 4.51 0.67
N ILE A 507 14.60 5.37 -0.21
CA ILE A 507 13.96 5.77 -1.46
C ILE A 507 13.81 4.55 -2.37
N GLU A 508 14.92 3.86 -2.64
CA GLU A 508 14.91 2.65 -3.46
C GLU A 508 14.01 1.58 -2.85
N PHE A 509 14.08 1.45 -1.53
CA PHE A 509 13.27 0.51 -0.78
C PHE A 509 11.77 0.74 -0.95
N LYS A 510 11.29 1.97 -0.70
CA LYS A 510 9.88 2.35 -0.87
C LYS A 510 9.40 2.18 -2.32
N GLN A 511 10.28 2.38 -3.30
CA GLN A 511 9.97 2.13 -4.71
C GLN A 511 9.81 0.63 -5.02
N ILE A 512 10.63 -0.23 -4.42
CA ILE A 512 10.50 -1.69 -4.54
C ILE A 512 9.20 -2.16 -3.88
N VAL A 513 8.97 -1.80 -2.62
CA VAL A 513 7.75 -2.13 -1.87
C VAL A 513 6.50 -1.67 -2.63
N GLY A 514 6.55 -0.45 -3.18
CA GLY A 514 5.47 0.13 -3.99
C GLY A 514 5.00 -0.72 -5.17
N ARG A 515 5.81 -1.68 -5.66
CA ARG A 515 5.40 -2.62 -6.72
C ARG A 515 4.37 -3.65 -6.25
N GLY A 516 4.40 -4.01 -4.97
CA GLY A 516 3.45 -4.92 -4.34
C GLY A 516 2.18 -4.22 -3.82
N THR A 517 2.21 -2.92 -3.56
CA THR A 517 1.11 -2.19 -2.89
C THR A 517 -0.16 -1.99 -3.72
N ARG A 518 -0.16 -2.31 -5.01
CA ARG A 518 -1.35 -2.12 -5.86
C ARG A 518 -2.42 -3.17 -5.55
N LEU A 519 -3.67 -2.70 -5.40
CA LEU A 519 -4.84 -3.55 -5.23
C LEU A 519 -5.06 -4.49 -6.41
N TYR A 520 -5.47 -5.71 -6.11
CA TYR A 520 -5.89 -6.72 -7.08
C TYR A 520 -6.91 -7.67 -6.42
N ASP A 521 -7.79 -8.27 -7.20
CA ASP A 521 -8.83 -9.14 -6.65
C ASP A 521 -8.23 -10.44 -6.09
N GLY A 522 -8.71 -10.85 -4.93
CA GLY A 522 -8.13 -11.96 -4.16
C GLY A 522 -6.72 -11.69 -3.64
N LYS A 523 -6.28 -10.41 -3.62
CA LYS A 523 -4.98 -9.98 -3.07
C LYS A 523 -5.18 -9.16 -1.81
N ASP A 524 -5.21 -9.87 -0.69
CA ASP A 524 -5.36 -9.25 0.61
C ASP A 524 -4.04 -8.69 1.15
N TYR A 525 -2.92 -9.36 0.86
CA TYR A 525 -1.57 -8.90 1.17
C TYR A 525 -0.56 -9.33 0.10
N PHE A 526 0.68 -8.86 0.21
CA PHE A 526 1.85 -9.42 -0.47
C PHE A 526 3.00 -9.62 0.52
N THR A 527 3.92 -10.52 0.20
CA THR A 527 5.04 -10.87 1.10
C THR A 527 6.37 -10.36 0.55
N ILE A 528 7.18 -9.78 1.42
CA ILE A 528 8.56 -9.41 1.15
C ILE A 528 9.47 -10.43 1.84
N TYR A 529 10.24 -11.19 1.07
CA TYR A 529 11.25 -12.11 1.57
C TYR A 529 12.60 -11.39 1.58
N ASP A 530 13.08 -11.07 2.77
CA ASP A 530 14.24 -10.22 2.99
C ASP A 530 15.44 -11.03 3.49
N PHE A 531 16.38 -11.31 2.59
CA PHE A 531 17.64 -11.98 2.92
C PHE A 531 18.79 -11.01 3.22
N VAL A 532 18.54 -9.70 3.25
CA VAL A 532 19.61 -8.68 3.31
C VAL A 532 19.37 -7.62 4.37
N LYS A 533 18.41 -7.85 5.27
CA LYS A 533 18.05 -6.93 6.36
C LYS A 533 17.64 -5.55 5.86
N ALA A 534 17.05 -5.48 4.66
CA ALA A 534 16.50 -4.24 4.10
C ALA A 534 15.34 -3.68 4.95
N TYR A 535 14.70 -4.52 5.76
CA TYR A 535 13.66 -4.10 6.71
C TYR A 535 14.10 -3.02 7.68
N ALA A 536 15.41 -2.87 7.96
CA ALA A 536 15.92 -1.81 8.82
C ALA A 536 15.56 -0.40 8.30
N HIS A 537 15.29 -0.26 7.00
CA HIS A 537 14.78 0.98 6.40
C HIS A 537 13.30 1.27 6.71
N PHE A 538 12.55 0.33 7.30
CA PHE A 538 11.18 0.55 7.79
C PHE A 538 11.11 1.16 9.18
N SER A 539 12.21 1.17 9.94
CA SER A 539 12.25 1.81 11.27
C SER A 539 12.40 3.33 11.13
N ASP A 540 11.39 3.96 10.52
CA ASP A 540 11.33 5.40 10.24
C ASP A 540 10.23 6.07 11.10
N PRO A 541 10.59 6.63 12.28
CA PRO A 541 9.66 7.19 13.25
C PRO A 541 8.68 8.23 12.69
N GLU A 542 9.12 9.04 11.74
CA GLU A 542 8.38 10.19 11.21
C GLU A 542 7.37 9.80 10.11
N TRP A 543 7.45 8.58 9.57
CA TRP A 543 6.62 8.15 8.43
C TRP A 543 5.87 6.84 8.70
N ASP A 544 6.52 5.92 9.41
CA ASP A 544 6.01 4.60 9.76
C ASP A 544 5.62 4.51 11.25
N GLY A 545 5.89 5.56 12.06
CA GLY A 545 5.52 5.72 13.47
C GLY A 545 6.67 5.44 14.46
N GLU A 546 6.67 6.09 15.63
CA GLU A 546 7.81 6.04 16.57
C GLU A 546 8.14 4.63 17.11
N PRO A 547 9.41 4.17 17.05
CA PRO A 547 9.85 2.96 17.73
C PRO A 547 10.02 3.21 19.22
N LEU A 548 9.69 2.21 20.04
CA LEU A 548 10.18 2.15 21.42
C LEU A 548 11.62 1.64 21.43
N GLU A 549 12.35 1.98 22.48
CA GLU A 549 13.73 1.53 22.67
C GLU A 549 13.81 0.00 22.62
N PRO A 550 14.81 -0.57 21.93
CA PRO A 550 14.97 -2.01 21.86
C PRO A 550 15.15 -2.61 23.25
N THR A 551 14.45 -3.69 23.57
CA THR A 551 14.89 -4.59 24.64
C THR A 551 16.18 -5.28 24.19
N GLU A 552 17.28 -4.99 24.88
CA GLU A 552 18.60 -5.53 24.57
C GLU A 552 18.61 -7.06 24.48
N PRO A 553 19.19 -7.65 23.43
CA PRO A 553 19.60 -9.05 23.46
C PRO A 553 20.75 -9.22 24.46
N ILE A 554 20.60 -10.15 25.41
CA ILE A 554 21.62 -10.51 26.38
C ILE A 554 22.81 -11.23 25.67
N GLY A 555 23.85 -10.44 25.37
CA GLY A 555 25.30 -10.73 25.39
C GLY A 555 25.97 -11.58 24.28
N PRO A 556 27.32 -11.66 24.21
CA PRO A 556 28.33 -10.65 24.54
C PRO A 556 29.30 -10.33 23.36
N GLY A 557 29.90 -9.13 23.39
CA GLY A 557 31.19 -8.86 22.74
C GLY A 557 31.15 -7.95 21.50
N ALA A 558 31.44 -6.67 21.71
CA ALA A 558 31.66 -5.68 20.65
C ALA A 558 32.92 -5.96 19.82
N PRO A 559 32.95 -5.51 18.55
CA PRO A 559 34.14 -4.80 18.08
C PRO A 559 33.85 -3.55 17.23
N GLY A 560 34.61 -2.49 17.52
CA GLY A 560 35.28 -1.61 16.55
C GLY A 560 34.44 -0.71 15.64
N ALA A 561 34.53 0.61 15.85
CA ALA A 561 33.93 1.66 15.04
C ALA A 561 34.24 1.57 13.53
N PRO A 562 33.30 1.91 12.62
CA PRO A 562 33.55 1.95 11.18
C PRO A 562 34.37 3.17 10.77
N GLY A 563 35.41 2.94 9.96
CA GLY A 563 36.18 3.99 9.29
C GLY A 563 35.40 4.69 8.18
N GLN A 564 35.67 5.98 8.01
CA GLN A 564 35.04 6.87 7.02
C GLN A 564 35.21 6.38 5.56
N PRO A 565 34.18 6.45 4.71
CA PRO A 565 34.33 6.20 3.29
C PRO A 565 34.98 7.40 2.59
N LYS A 566 36.11 7.16 1.90
CA LYS A 566 36.70 8.12 0.97
C LYS A 566 35.90 8.10 -0.34
N GLY A 567 35.55 9.30 -0.83
CA GLY A 567 34.82 9.51 -2.07
C GLY A 567 35.63 9.07 -3.31
N GLY A 568 34.95 8.37 -4.21
CA GLY A 568 35.44 8.04 -5.55
C GLY A 568 34.91 9.04 -6.57
N ASP A 569 35.83 9.61 -7.34
CA ASP A 569 35.64 10.57 -8.42
C ASP A 569 35.49 9.80 -9.75
N ASP A 570 34.35 9.91 -10.41
CA ASP A 570 34.09 9.30 -11.73
C ASP A 570 34.32 10.36 -12.84
N GLY A 571 35.55 10.40 -13.35
CA GLY A 571 35.92 11.04 -14.61
C GLY A 571 36.13 9.98 -15.70
N GLY A 572 35.56 10.21 -16.88
CA GLY A 572 35.54 9.25 -17.99
C GLY A 572 36.93 8.83 -18.48
N GLY A 573 37.16 7.52 -18.46
CA GLY A 573 38.26 6.81 -19.13
C GLY A 573 37.76 5.45 -19.64
N GLU A 574 38.45 4.88 -20.62
CA GLU A 574 38.15 3.59 -21.26
C GLU A 574 37.89 2.45 -20.25
N PRO A 575 37.10 1.41 -20.60
CA PRO A 575 36.72 0.38 -19.64
C PRO A 575 37.95 -0.39 -19.14
N GLU A 576 38.32 -0.16 -17.88
CA GLU A 576 39.30 -0.98 -17.20
C GLU A 576 38.86 -2.45 -17.18
N PRO A 577 39.80 -3.41 -17.27
CA PRO A 577 39.49 -4.83 -17.20
C PRO A 577 38.74 -5.10 -15.90
N ARG A 578 37.55 -5.70 -16.00
CA ARG A 578 36.74 -6.07 -14.83
C ARG A 578 37.62 -6.93 -13.90
N PRO A 579 37.77 -6.60 -12.61
CA PRO A 579 38.53 -7.42 -11.69
C PRO A 579 37.96 -8.85 -11.71
N GLN A 580 38.84 -9.86 -11.73
CA GLN A 580 38.43 -11.27 -11.68
C GLN A 580 37.64 -11.51 -10.39
N ARG A 581 36.40 -12.00 -10.52
CA ARG A 581 35.56 -12.36 -9.37
C ARG A 581 36.06 -13.65 -8.73
N ILE A 582 36.09 -13.67 -7.41
CA ILE A 582 36.43 -14.85 -6.63
C ILE A 582 35.27 -15.84 -6.70
N LYS A 583 35.52 -17.09 -7.08
CA LYS A 583 34.54 -18.17 -7.04
C LYS A 583 34.96 -19.22 -6.03
N ILE A 584 34.05 -19.52 -5.11
CA ILE A 584 34.28 -20.50 -4.05
C ILE A 584 33.27 -21.63 -4.19
N LYS A 585 33.76 -22.84 -3.98
CA LYS A 585 32.94 -24.04 -3.74
C LYS A 585 33.12 -24.45 -2.28
N LEU A 586 32.02 -24.67 -1.57
CA LEU A 586 32.08 -25.06 -0.16
C LEU A 586 32.53 -26.51 -0.01
N ALA A 587 33.26 -26.79 1.08
CA ALA A 587 33.66 -28.15 1.43
C ALA A 587 32.45 -29.11 1.54
N ASP A 588 32.63 -30.36 1.13
CA ASP A 588 31.61 -31.41 1.25
C ASP A 588 31.16 -31.56 2.72
N GLY A 589 29.88 -31.29 2.99
CA GLY A 589 29.30 -31.27 4.34
C GLY A 589 28.92 -29.88 4.85
N LYS A 590 29.64 -28.81 4.49
CA LYS A 590 29.25 -27.43 4.85
C LYS A 590 27.97 -26.98 4.14
N GLU A 591 27.77 -27.39 2.89
CA GLU A 591 26.49 -27.19 2.16
C GLU A 591 25.31 -27.83 2.92
N ARG A 592 25.51 -29.00 3.54
CA ARG A 592 24.47 -29.72 4.29
C ARG A 592 24.16 -29.11 5.66
N THR A 593 25.03 -28.22 6.16
CA THR A 593 24.84 -27.50 7.43
C THR A 593 24.21 -26.12 7.24
N LEU A 594 23.88 -25.72 6.02
CA LEU A 594 23.17 -24.46 5.78
C LEU A 594 21.81 -24.48 6.45
N GLN A 595 21.62 -23.55 7.37
CA GLN A 595 20.39 -23.34 8.11
C GLN A 595 19.98 -21.89 7.96
N HIS A 596 18.69 -21.63 8.14
CA HIS A 596 18.15 -20.28 8.23
C HIS A 596 17.27 -20.16 9.46
N ILE A 597 17.23 -18.96 10.01
CA ILE A 597 16.21 -18.53 10.97
C ILE A 597 15.33 -17.55 10.23
N SER A 598 14.02 -17.75 10.32
CA SER A 598 13.06 -16.82 9.74
C SER A 598 12.19 -16.20 10.83
N SER A 599 11.98 -14.89 10.72
CA SER A 599 11.09 -14.13 11.59
C SER A 599 10.13 -13.31 10.75
N THR A 600 8.85 -13.34 11.13
CA THR A 600 7.81 -12.56 10.46
C THR A 600 7.57 -11.29 11.25
N MET A 601 7.62 -10.13 10.58
CA MET A 601 7.19 -8.86 11.12
C MET A 601 5.79 -8.52 10.62
N PHE A 602 4.92 -8.09 11.52
CA PHE A 602 3.58 -7.57 11.24
C PHE A 602 3.57 -6.06 11.26
N TYR A 603 2.52 -5.44 10.71
CA TYR A 603 2.34 -3.99 10.76
C TYR A 603 1.04 -3.64 11.48
N SER A 604 1.19 -2.88 12.56
CA SER A 604 0.08 -2.34 13.34
C SER A 604 -0.77 -1.34 12.53
N PRO A 605 -2.01 -1.03 12.95
CA PRO A 605 -2.83 0.04 12.35
C PRO A 605 -2.16 1.42 12.33
N ASP A 606 -1.28 1.69 13.29
CA ASP A 606 -0.50 2.92 13.36
C ASP A 606 0.74 2.93 12.43
N GLY A 607 0.96 1.85 11.68
CA GLY A 607 2.01 1.73 10.66
C GLY A 607 3.35 1.19 11.18
N ARG A 608 3.43 0.88 12.49
CA ARG A 608 4.68 0.41 13.11
C ARG A 608 4.93 -1.06 12.82
N PRO A 609 6.16 -1.45 12.44
CA PRO A 609 6.56 -2.84 12.37
C PRO A 609 6.59 -3.44 13.79
N LEU A 610 5.95 -4.58 13.97
CA LEU A 610 5.91 -5.35 15.20
C LEU A 610 6.55 -6.71 14.94
N SER A 611 7.51 -7.09 15.78
CA SER A 611 7.94 -8.48 15.87
C SER A 611 6.79 -9.35 16.34
N ALA A 612 6.88 -10.66 16.09
CA ALA A 612 5.94 -11.62 16.65
C ALA A 612 5.75 -11.47 18.18
N ALA A 613 6.84 -11.23 18.90
CA ALA A 613 6.82 -11.05 20.36
C ALA A 613 6.11 -9.76 20.76
N GLU A 614 6.44 -8.62 20.14
CA GLU A 614 5.79 -7.33 20.40
C GLU A 614 4.31 -7.35 20.01
N PHE A 615 3.97 -8.06 18.92
CA PHE A 615 2.59 -8.24 18.50
C PHE A 615 1.79 -9.00 19.57
N ILE A 616 2.37 -10.07 20.14
CA ILE A 616 1.77 -10.82 21.25
C ILE A 616 1.66 -9.96 22.52
N GLU A 617 2.69 -9.19 22.86
CA GLU A 617 2.70 -8.31 24.04
C GLU A 617 1.65 -7.20 23.92
N ARG A 618 1.54 -6.57 22.74
CA ARG A 618 0.54 -5.53 22.50
C ARG A 618 -0.87 -6.11 22.48
N LEU A 619 -1.07 -7.27 21.84
CA LEU A 619 -2.33 -8.01 21.89
C LEU A 619 -2.69 -8.27 23.36
N PHE A 620 -1.77 -8.82 24.15
CA PHE A 620 -1.95 -9.04 25.59
C PHE A 620 -2.39 -7.78 26.34
N GLY A 621 -1.80 -6.61 26.03
CA GLY A 621 -2.19 -5.33 26.61
C GLY A 621 -3.61 -4.85 26.22
N GLU A 622 -4.11 -5.26 25.06
CA GLU A 622 -5.42 -4.83 24.54
C GLU A 622 -6.58 -5.79 24.87
N LEU A 623 -6.29 -7.07 25.12
CA LEU A 623 -7.28 -8.10 25.49
C LEU A 623 -8.14 -7.72 26.72
N PRO A 624 -7.61 -7.08 27.79
CA PRO A 624 -8.42 -6.67 28.94
C PRO A 624 -9.57 -5.71 28.63
N ALA A 625 -9.48 -4.97 27.50
CA ALA A 625 -10.55 -4.10 27.05
C ALA A 625 -11.59 -4.82 26.16
N LEU A 626 -11.41 -6.11 25.88
CA LEU A 626 -12.33 -6.96 25.12
C LEU A 626 -13.01 -8.01 26.03
N PHE A 627 -12.28 -8.58 26.98
CA PHE A 627 -12.80 -9.49 28.01
C PHE A 627 -11.93 -9.41 29.27
N LYS A 628 -12.52 -9.64 30.44
CA LYS A 628 -11.89 -9.45 31.76
C LYS A 628 -11.15 -10.69 32.25
N ASP A 629 -11.72 -11.87 32.00
CA ASP A 629 -11.22 -13.15 32.49
C ASP A 629 -11.54 -14.30 31.53
N GLU A 630 -11.03 -15.48 31.86
CA GLU A 630 -11.21 -16.69 31.06
C GLU A 630 -12.69 -17.08 30.94
N ALA A 631 -13.49 -16.86 31.99
CA ALA A 631 -14.90 -17.21 31.99
C ALA A 631 -15.68 -16.33 31.01
N GLU A 632 -15.39 -15.03 30.96
CA GLU A 632 -15.96 -14.11 29.98
C GLU A 632 -15.50 -14.47 28.56
N LEU A 633 -14.23 -14.79 28.34
CA LEU A 633 -13.75 -15.25 27.03
C LEU A 633 -14.51 -16.50 26.56
N ARG A 634 -14.69 -17.50 27.43
CA ARG A 634 -15.45 -18.72 27.12
C ARG A 634 -16.92 -18.43 26.83
N GLN A 635 -17.52 -17.52 27.59
CA GLN A 635 -18.91 -17.11 27.39
C GLN A 635 -19.10 -16.41 26.04
N LEU A 636 -18.21 -15.46 25.70
CA LEU A 636 -18.21 -14.79 24.41
C LEU A 636 -17.95 -15.77 23.26
N TRP A 637 -17.00 -16.70 23.42
CA TRP A 637 -16.65 -17.66 22.36
C TRP A 637 -17.70 -18.75 22.13
N GLY A 638 -18.43 -19.11 23.19
CA GLY A 638 -19.50 -20.10 23.18
C GLY A 638 -20.80 -19.63 22.53
N ASP A 639 -20.97 -18.32 22.31
CA ASP A 639 -22.07 -17.75 21.54
C ASP A 639 -21.57 -17.27 20.16
N PRO A 640 -22.14 -17.75 19.04
CA PRO A 640 -21.67 -17.37 17.70
C PRO A 640 -21.69 -15.87 17.42
N SER A 641 -22.70 -15.15 17.94
CA SER A 641 -22.86 -13.72 17.69
C SER A 641 -21.87 -12.89 18.52
N ALA A 642 -21.67 -13.26 19.78
CA ALA A 642 -20.68 -12.64 20.64
C ALA A 642 -19.25 -12.94 20.17
N ARG A 643 -18.96 -14.17 19.72
CA ARG A 643 -17.67 -14.54 19.12
C ARG A 643 -17.37 -13.70 17.88
N LYS A 644 -18.36 -13.50 17.02
CA LYS A 644 -18.21 -12.64 15.84
C LYS A 644 -17.89 -11.20 16.24
N ALA A 645 -18.64 -10.63 17.19
CA ALA A 645 -18.37 -9.29 17.70
C ALA A 645 -16.97 -9.14 18.32
N LEU A 646 -16.49 -10.17 19.04
CA LEU A 646 -15.14 -10.19 19.61
C LEU A 646 -14.05 -10.22 18.52
N LEU A 647 -14.22 -11.06 17.50
CA LEU A 647 -13.31 -11.13 16.36
C LEU A 647 -13.29 -9.83 15.55
N ASP A 648 -14.45 -9.21 15.34
CA ASP A 648 -14.55 -7.91 14.67
C ASP A 648 -13.85 -6.82 15.48
N GLY A 649 -14.04 -6.80 16.81
CA GLY A 649 -13.36 -5.85 17.71
C GLY A 649 -11.84 -6.04 17.77
N LEU A 650 -11.34 -7.27 17.66
CA LEU A 650 -9.91 -7.56 17.48
C LEU A 650 -9.39 -7.02 16.15
N SER A 651 -10.15 -7.22 15.07
CA SER A 651 -9.80 -6.76 13.72
C SER A 651 -9.71 -5.23 13.64
N GLU A 652 -10.68 -4.50 14.21
CA GLU A 652 -10.68 -3.03 14.29
C GLU A 652 -9.44 -2.47 15.00
N ARG A 653 -8.87 -3.24 15.92
CA ARG A 653 -7.64 -2.90 16.67
C ARG A 653 -6.36 -3.37 15.97
N GLY A 654 -6.46 -4.00 14.80
CA GLY A 654 -5.34 -4.47 14.00
C GLY A 654 -4.93 -5.92 14.26
N TYR A 655 -5.70 -6.67 15.04
CA TYR A 655 -5.49 -8.09 15.30
C TYR A 655 -6.46 -8.90 14.46
N GLY A 656 -6.26 -8.82 13.15
CA GLY A 656 -7.05 -9.56 12.19
C GLY A 656 -6.86 -11.06 12.32
N ARG A 657 -7.69 -11.79 11.60
CA ARG A 657 -7.73 -13.24 11.70
C ARG A 657 -6.46 -13.91 11.17
N GLU A 658 -5.86 -13.36 10.12
CA GLU A 658 -4.63 -13.92 9.56
C GLU A 658 -3.46 -13.78 10.52
N GLU A 659 -3.37 -12.65 11.23
CA GLU A 659 -2.36 -12.41 12.24
C GLU A 659 -2.48 -13.42 13.39
N LEU A 660 -3.71 -13.68 13.87
CA LEU A 660 -3.96 -14.72 14.88
C LEU A 660 -3.62 -16.13 14.39
N LEU A 661 -3.84 -16.43 13.11
CA LEU A 661 -3.45 -17.71 12.50
C LEU A 661 -1.93 -17.87 12.38
N GLU A 662 -1.19 -16.80 12.16
CA GLU A 662 0.27 -16.83 12.17
C GLU A 662 0.83 -17.00 13.59
N ILE A 663 0.28 -16.30 14.59
CA ILE A 663 0.64 -16.56 15.99
C ILE A 663 0.40 -18.02 16.36
N ARG A 664 -0.73 -18.58 15.90
CA ARG A 664 -1.06 -19.99 16.11
C ARG A 664 0.04 -20.92 15.61
N LYS A 665 0.64 -20.64 14.45
CA LYS A 665 1.78 -21.40 13.92
C LYS A 665 3.02 -21.20 14.79
N MET A 666 3.29 -19.97 15.22
CA MET A 666 4.48 -19.64 16.03
C MET A 666 4.49 -20.35 17.39
N ILE A 667 3.33 -20.47 18.05
CA ILE A 667 3.19 -21.21 19.31
C ILE A 667 3.01 -22.72 19.10
N SER A 668 3.23 -23.23 17.87
CA SER A 668 3.08 -24.65 17.50
C SER A 668 1.67 -25.23 17.77
N ALA A 669 0.64 -24.41 17.59
CA ALA A 669 -0.76 -24.74 17.87
C ALA A 669 -1.61 -24.87 16.60
N ASP A 670 -1.05 -25.31 15.47
CA ASP A 670 -1.69 -25.36 14.15
C ASP A 670 -3.08 -26.02 14.13
N LYS A 671 -3.25 -27.03 14.98
CA LYS A 671 -4.47 -27.84 15.11
C LYS A 671 -5.44 -27.31 16.18
N SER A 672 -5.09 -26.23 16.86
CA SER A 672 -5.88 -25.60 17.92
C SER A 672 -6.84 -24.55 17.37
N ASP A 673 -7.79 -24.12 18.21
CA ASP A 673 -8.72 -23.04 17.87
C ASP A 673 -8.07 -21.67 18.04
N ILE A 674 -8.66 -20.62 17.46
CA ILE A 674 -8.24 -19.23 17.77
C ILE A 674 -8.54 -18.91 19.24
N PHE A 675 -9.58 -19.51 19.83
CA PHE A 675 -9.81 -19.46 21.27
C PHE A 675 -8.56 -19.85 22.07
N ASP A 676 -7.89 -20.94 21.67
CA ASP A 676 -6.68 -21.43 22.37
C ASP A 676 -5.53 -20.44 22.27
N VAL A 677 -5.41 -19.76 21.13
CA VAL A 677 -4.40 -18.71 20.94
C VAL A 677 -4.68 -17.53 21.88
N LEU A 678 -5.94 -17.06 21.92
CA LEU A 678 -6.33 -15.96 22.80
C LEU A 678 -6.17 -16.33 24.29
N ALA A 679 -6.56 -17.55 24.67
CA ALA A 679 -6.44 -18.06 26.03
C ALA A 679 -4.97 -18.25 26.44
N TYR A 680 -4.12 -18.74 25.53
CA TYR A 680 -2.68 -18.84 25.75
C TYR A 680 -2.06 -17.47 25.99
N ILE A 681 -2.42 -16.46 25.18
CA ILE A 681 -1.88 -15.10 25.32
C ILE A 681 -2.40 -14.45 26.61
N ALA A 682 -3.71 -14.42 26.82
CA ALA A 682 -4.33 -13.71 27.94
C ALA A 682 -4.05 -14.34 29.31
N PHE A 683 -3.97 -15.68 29.37
CA PHE A 683 -4.00 -16.43 30.63
C PHE A 683 -2.89 -17.48 30.76
N ALA A 684 -1.95 -17.55 29.82
CA ALA A 684 -0.87 -18.55 29.78
C ALA A 684 -1.39 -20.00 29.85
N LEU A 685 -2.59 -20.25 29.32
CA LEU A 685 -3.21 -21.57 29.32
C LEU A 685 -2.60 -22.47 28.24
N PRO A 686 -2.43 -23.77 28.49
CA PRO A 686 -1.96 -24.71 27.47
C PRO A 686 -2.97 -24.80 26.32
N THR A 687 -2.47 -24.79 25.09
CA THR A 687 -3.33 -24.95 23.91
C THR A 687 -3.77 -26.40 23.77
N ILE A 688 -5.05 -26.64 23.50
CA ILE A 688 -5.55 -27.98 23.14
C ILE A 688 -5.97 -28.01 21.67
N THR A 689 -5.81 -29.16 21.02
CA THR A 689 -6.27 -29.30 19.63
C THR A 689 -7.79 -29.28 19.56
N ARG A 690 -8.34 -28.90 18.40
CA ARG A 690 -9.79 -28.96 18.16
C ARG A 690 -10.34 -30.37 18.36
N PHE A 691 -9.57 -31.39 18.00
CA PHE A 691 -9.91 -32.80 18.21
C PHE A 691 -10.04 -33.13 19.70
N GLU A 692 -9.04 -32.81 20.52
CA GLU A 692 -9.06 -33.04 21.97
C GLU A 692 -10.19 -32.26 22.67
N ARG A 693 -10.46 -31.03 22.22
CA ARG A 693 -11.60 -30.23 22.70
C ARG A 693 -12.94 -30.94 22.45
N VAL A 694 -13.14 -31.46 21.24
CA VAL A 694 -14.35 -32.19 20.90
C VAL A 694 -14.45 -33.46 21.75
N GLU A 695 -13.42 -34.29 21.79
CA GLU A 695 -13.44 -35.57 22.52
C GLU A 695 -13.72 -35.39 24.01
N SER A 696 -13.08 -34.40 24.66
CA SER A 696 -13.29 -34.12 26.09
C SER A 696 -14.69 -33.59 26.43
N ARG A 697 -15.40 -32.99 25.47
CA ARG A 697 -16.71 -32.35 25.70
C ARG A 697 -17.89 -33.05 25.01
N LYS A 698 -17.63 -34.04 24.16
CA LYS A 698 -18.63 -34.70 23.31
C LYS A 698 -19.82 -35.22 24.11
N THR A 699 -19.59 -35.88 25.24
CA THR A 699 -20.67 -36.41 26.08
C THR A 699 -21.54 -35.30 26.66
N SER A 700 -20.93 -34.23 27.20
CA SER A 700 -21.65 -33.08 27.75
C SER A 700 -22.46 -32.36 26.67
N VAL A 701 -21.85 -32.15 25.51
CA VAL A 701 -22.47 -31.51 24.33
C VAL A 701 -23.68 -32.31 23.85
N LEU A 702 -23.58 -33.63 23.72
CA LEU A 702 -24.61 -34.46 23.07
C LEU A 702 -25.71 -34.95 24.03
N SER A 703 -25.42 -35.09 25.33
CA SER A 703 -26.35 -35.64 26.33
C SER A 703 -27.70 -34.91 26.44
N SER A 704 -27.76 -33.64 26.05
CA SER A 704 -28.95 -32.80 26.11
C SER A 704 -29.88 -32.93 24.89
N TYR A 705 -29.51 -33.75 23.89
CA TYR A 705 -30.19 -33.83 22.59
C TYR A 705 -30.65 -35.26 22.26
N ASP A 706 -31.67 -35.39 21.40
CA ASP A 706 -32.12 -36.69 20.89
C ASP A 706 -31.15 -37.27 19.85
N GLU A 707 -31.28 -38.57 19.54
CA GLU A 707 -30.36 -39.28 18.64
C GLU A 707 -30.17 -38.61 17.27
N LYS A 708 -31.23 -38.00 16.72
CA LYS A 708 -31.18 -37.37 15.41
C LYS A 708 -30.38 -36.06 15.45
N LEU A 709 -30.64 -35.23 16.46
CA LEU A 709 -29.87 -34.01 16.68
C LEU A 709 -28.42 -34.33 17.09
N GLN A 710 -28.20 -35.38 17.89
CA GLN A 710 -26.85 -35.84 18.22
C GLN A 710 -26.06 -36.20 16.96
N ALA A 711 -26.65 -36.96 16.05
CA ALA A 711 -26.00 -37.31 14.78
C ALA A 711 -25.69 -36.06 13.95
N PHE A 712 -26.58 -35.06 13.90
CA PHE A 712 -26.30 -33.80 13.21
C PHE A 712 -25.15 -33.02 13.87
N LEU A 713 -25.20 -32.83 15.20
CA LEU A 713 -24.18 -32.11 15.94
C LEU A 713 -22.81 -32.80 15.86
N ASP A 714 -22.76 -34.12 15.87
CA ASP A 714 -21.52 -34.88 15.69
C ASP A 714 -20.87 -34.62 14.32
N PHE A 715 -21.69 -34.48 13.28
CA PHE A 715 -21.20 -34.06 11.96
C PHE A 715 -20.68 -32.62 11.95
N VAL A 716 -21.37 -31.70 12.62
CA VAL A 716 -20.90 -30.31 12.77
C VAL A 716 -19.56 -30.26 13.51
N LEU A 717 -19.42 -31.03 14.59
CA LEU A 717 -18.17 -31.14 15.36
C LEU A 717 -17.03 -31.70 14.49
N ALA A 718 -17.30 -32.68 13.62
CA ALA A 718 -16.31 -33.19 12.68
C ALA A 718 -15.85 -32.13 11.67
N GLN A 719 -16.78 -31.33 11.12
CA GLN A 719 -16.44 -30.20 10.24
C GLN A 719 -15.64 -29.12 10.98
N TYR A 720 -15.97 -28.84 12.24
CA TYR A 720 -15.21 -27.94 13.11
C TYR A 720 -13.77 -28.43 13.33
N VAL A 721 -13.55 -29.72 13.59
CA VAL A 721 -12.20 -30.28 13.76
C VAL A 721 -11.38 -30.08 12.48
N GLU A 722 -11.97 -30.40 11.32
CA GLU A 722 -11.31 -30.34 10.02
C GLU A 722 -11.02 -28.89 9.57
N ARG A 723 -12.03 -28.00 9.64
CA ARG A 723 -12.00 -26.68 8.98
C ARG A 723 -11.92 -25.50 9.95
N GLY A 724 -12.19 -25.71 11.23
CA GLY A 724 -12.08 -24.71 12.29
C GLY A 724 -13.39 -24.03 12.68
N VAL A 725 -13.26 -22.99 13.52
CA VAL A 725 -14.37 -22.32 14.21
C VAL A 725 -15.43 -21.68 13.31
N ASP A 726 -15.11 -21.40 12.04
CA ASP A 726 -16.08 -20.82 11.11
C ASP A 726 -17.27 -21.71 10.84
N GLU A 727 -17.08 -23.03 10.85
CA GLU A 727 -18.17 -23.99 10.66
C GLU A 727 -19.21 -23.89 11.79
N LEU A 728 -18.88 -23.20 12.88
CA LEU A 728 -19.79 -22.94 14.00
C LEU A 728 -20.53 -21.60 13.88
N ASP A 729 -20.33 -20.83 12.80
CA ASP A 729 -21.09 -19.60 12.54
C ASP A 729 -22.55 -19.93 12.17
N SER A 730 -23.49 -19.14 12.66
CA SER A 730 -24.92 -19.28 12.33
C SER A 730 -25.20 -19.17 10.84
N GLU A 731 -24.37 -18.43 10.10
CA GLU A 731 -24.47 -18.29 8.64
C GLU A 731 -24.09 -19.58 7.89
N LYS A 732 -23.32 -20.50 8.51
CA LYS A 732 -22.94 -21.79 7.91
C LYS A 732 -24.01 -22.86 8.05
N LEU A 733 -24.98 -22.68 8.95
CA LEU A 733 -26.00 -23.69 9.24
C LEU A 733 -26.74 -24.19 7.98
N PRO A 734 -27.20 -23.34 7.04
CA PRO A 734 -27.85 -23.83 5.81
C PRO A 734 -26.96 -24.74 4.97
N ALA A 735 -25.70 -24.36 4.76
CA ALA A 735 -24.74 -25.13 3.97
C ALA A 735 -24.40 -26.49 4.63
N LEU A 736 -24.30 -26.53 5.96
CA LEU A 736 -24.07 -27.77 6.71
C LEU A 736 -25.27 -28.73 6.63
N LEU A 737 -26.49 -28.19 6.69
CA LEU A 737 -27.72 -28.97 6.53
C LEU A 737 -27.83 -29.54 5.11
N GLU A 738 -27.54 -28.75 4.08
CA GLU A 738 -27.48 -29.22 2.70
C GLU A 738 -26.40 -30.28 2.49
N LEU A 739 -25.22 -30.10 3.09
CA LEU A 739 -24.13 -31.06 2.95
C LEU A 739 -24.47 -32.44 3.54
N LYS A 740 -25.20 -32.48 4.67
CA LYS A 740 -25.58 -33.74 5.32
C LYS A 740 -26.88 -34.35 4.79
N TYR A 741 -27.90 -33.52 4.53
CA TYR A 741 -29.26 -33.97 4.20
C TYR A 741 -29.69 -33.66 2.76
N ARG A 742 -28.78 -33.13 1.92
CA ARG A 742 -29.00 -32.69 0.51
C ARG A 742 -29.87 -31.44 0.35
N ALA A 743 -30.80 -31.19 1.26
CA ALA A 743 -31.64 -29.99 1.27
C ALA A 743 -32.03 -29.57 2.70
N VAL A 744 -32.13 -28.26 2.93
CA VAL A 744 -32.58 -27.69 4.23
C VAL A 744 -33.98 -28.16 4.61
N ALA A 745 -34.88 -28.30 3.63
CA ALA A 745 -36.25 -28.74 3.86
C ALA A 745 -36.33 -30.18 4.39
N ASP A 746 -35.43 -31.06 3.94
CA ASP A 746 -35.40 -32.46 4.37
C ASP A 746 -34.81 -32.57 5.78
N ALA A 747 -33.75 -31.79 6.07
CA ALA A 747 -33.23 -31.67 7.43
C ALA A 747 -34.28 -31.16 8.42
N ALA A 748 -35.09 -30.15 8.02
CA ALA A 748 -36.17 -29.62 8.85
C ALA A 748 -37.26 -30.67 9.16
N LYS A 749 -37.61 -31.53 8.19
CA LYS A 749 -38.55 -32.64 8.43
C LYS A 749 -37.97 -33.69 9.38
N GLU A 750 -36.68 -33.99 9.26
CA GLU A 750 -36.04 -35.06 10.01
C GLU A 750 -35.70 -34.67 11.46
N LEU A 751 -35.24 -33.42 11.66
CA LEU A 751 -34.71 -32.92 12.95
C LEU A 751 -35.75 -32.14 13.79
N GLY A 752 -36.95 -31.90 13.25
CA GLY A 752 -38.06 -31.26 13.99
C GLY A 752 -38.17 -29.75 13.85
N GLY A 753 -37.87 -29.22 12.65
CA GLY A 753 -38.11 -27.84 12.26
C GLY A 753 -36.92 -26.89 12.43
N ALA A 754 -36.90 -25.81 11.65
CA ALA A 754 -35.78 -24.86 11.62
C ALA A 754 -35.46 -24.17 12.96
N PRO A 755 -36.44 -23.73 13.78
CA PRO A 755 -36.15 -23.12 15.09
C PRO A 755 -35.40 -24.07 16.02
N ARG A 756 -35.84 -25.33 16.09
CA ARG A 756 -35.23 -26.37 16.93
C ARG A 756 -33.80 -26.67 16.51
N ILE A 757 -33.54 -26.77 15.21
CA ILE A 757 -32.19 -27.00 14.68
C ILE A 757 -31.28 -25.82 15.04
N ARG A 758 -31.77 -24.59 14.87
CA ARG A 758 -30.99 -23.37 15.18
C ARG A 758 -30.68 -23.29 16.68
N GLU A 759 -31.65 -23.55 17.54
CA GLU A 759 -31.46 -23.60 18.99
C GLU A 759 -30.45 -24.67 19.40
N ALA A 760 -30.49 -25.86 18.79
CA ALA A 760 -29.50 -26.90 19.03
C ALA A 760 -28.10 -26.47 18.56
N PHE A 761 -27.99 -25.96 17.32
CA PHE A 761 -26.73 -25.53 16.71
C PHE A 761 -26.04 -24.37 17.45
N VAL A 762 -26.81 -23.41 17.96
CA VAL A 762 -26.27 -22.31 18.77
C VAL A 762 -26.01 -22.80 20.19
N GLY A 763 -26.96 -23.52 20.79
CA GLY A 763 -26.94 -23.88 22.19
C GLY A 763 -25.86 -24.87 22.59
N PHE A 764 -25.39 -25.74 21.68
CA PHE A 764 -24.38 -26.74 22.03
C PHE A 764 -22.98 -26.13 22.22
N GLN A 765 -22.71 -25.00 21.56
CA GLN A 765 -21.37 -24.41 21.48
C GLN A 765 -20.85 -23.94 22.84
N LYS A 766 -21.73 -23.47 23.72
CA LYS A 766 -21.35 -23.10 25.10
C LYS A 766 -20.72 -24.28 25.86
N TYR A 767 -21.19 -25.52 25.63
CA TYR A 767 -20.64 -26.72 26.26
C TYR A 767 -19.30 -27.15 25.65
N LEU A 768 -19.04 -26.76 24.39
CA LEU A 768 -17.77 -27.03 23.71
C LEU A 768 -16.61 -26.19 24.27
N PHE A 769 -16.90 -24.99 24.79
CA PHE A 769 -15.92 -24.06 25.34
C PHE A 769 -16.03 -23.89 26.86
N GLU A 770 -16.87 -24.66 27.56
CA GLU A 770 -17.00 -24.60 29.02
C GLU A 770 -15.69 -25.03 29.73
N GLY A 771 -15.41 -24.45 30.90
CA GLY A 771 -14.24 -24.82 31.73
C GLY A 771 -14.37 -26.23 32.31
N GLU A 772 -13.26 -26.85 32.73
CA GLU A 772 -13.37 -27.98 33.67
C GLU A 772 -13.78 -27.41 35.03
N SER A 773 -14.86 -27.92 35.63
CA SER A 773 -15.12 -27.66 37.03
C SER A 773 -13.94 -28.25 37.81
N SER A 774 -13.17 -27.41 38.47
CA SER A 774 -12.12 -27.84 39.39
C SER A 774 -12.74 -28.73 40.47
N VAL A 775 -12.56 -30.03 40.31
CA VAL A 775 -12.78 -31.00 41.38
C VAL A 775 -11.61 -30.82 42.33
N PHE A 776 -11.81 -30.00 43.36
CA PHE A 776 -10.98 -30.01 44.56
C PHE A 776 -11.43 -31.12 45.51
#